data_AF-A0A1H9CBX8-F1
#
_entry.id   AF-A0A1H9CBX8-F1
#
_cell.length_a   1.000
_cell.length_b   1.000
_cell.length_c   1.000
_cell.angle_alpha   90.00
_cell.angle_beta   90.00
_cell.angle_gamma   90.00
#
_symmetry.space_group_name_H-M   'P 1'
#
loop_
_entity.id
_entity.type
_entity.pdbx_description
1 polymer ?
#
loop_
_entity_poly.entity_id
_entity_poly.type
_entity_poly.pdbx_seq_one_letter_code
_entity_poly.pdbx_strand_id
1 'polypeptide(L)'
;MALLPAVVPGLIEKRAELVPARFARKVAALFGVPSDANPFRPMTWVCDFTAITVSEIARGAPLPVRGAAARLREQSHEGEWFEQDRAVLPAGGKTLPNEIVAATVNRFGPDTKAAIVLTATNVLLTPATESIAAALPLLRSAEGGELPTVQWIAAWAATAVEVYRSQPALVLAAIKARTIQRESLTPPRFPWADRIAGDPKARCEIGAVEPLAPDPLTRPSALDFIDGIAVGRLNAAGGLPPADSDTAPSAGGPSVGDRMAALLVRLLANMGSPDSVGYVWVSAREPGQLVAEAMVPSSGLVRELVEAWAHGPGELEHPDEFTDALGEEMAQPVRLPAPREIAALPVLARRAVVLAAMGVVRQMGLLAPSRWVCGPEFAALLDDVEGLLGTVSADDPVVLETRLRLAVQRASVQRHDGHAGDETVAALLRAADECLASGALDRGAVADVLVVTCIELFQLRDTAEDGPALTGALHRYWRAFADAVEVDLFSQDADHSSLSFQLHNYAAFLGGNRDSEADLRAALHLFTHSVIPGRTRLFNLHRDIRPLARSWYLAADTAAALAELLLANGSRAEARGWIERAFGWVSSVLADRRYAPEKLGPRLDDCLFALRAAPVLLLALEHDLAADRARVLQRTDELVQLVELWLKENTDGQVEKSRYYAKTAMLRNRVTAAKACS
;
A
#
# COMPACT_ATOMS: atom_id res chain seq x y z
N MET A 1 3.72 16.78 -7.38
CA MET A 1 4.13 17.39 -6.10
C MET A 1 3.64 16.52 -4.97
N ALA A 2 4.47 16.33 -3.94
CA ALA A 2 4.12 15.57 -2.73
C ALA A 2 3.18 16.37 -1.80
N LEU A 3 2.28 15.71 -1.06
CA LEU A 3 1.26 16.38 -0.25
C LEU A 3 1.78 16.83 1.12
N LEU A 4 2.48 15.93 1.83
CA LEU A 4 3.11 16.20 3.12
C LEU A 4 4.64 15.98 3.04
N PRO A 5 5.37 16.89 2.35
CA PRO A 5 6.77 16.68 2.08
C PRO A 5 7.68 16.99 3.27
N ALA A 6 8.84 16.33 3.29
CA ALA A 6 10.01 16.78 4.04
C ALA A 6 10.46 18.17 3.55
N VAL A 7 10.80 19.05 4.48
CA VAL A 7 11.26 20.40 4.19
C VAL A 7 12.67 20.59 4.72
N VAL A 8 13.59 20.97 3.83
CA VAL A 8 14.97 21.23 4.22
C VAL A 8 15.07 22.58 4.93
N PRO A 9 15.58 22.65 6.18
CA PRO A 9 15.59 23.87 6.95
C PRO A 9 16.51 24.94 6.35
N GLY A 10 16.02 26.18 6.33
CA GLY A 10 16.80 27.39 6.01
C GLY A 10 17.93 27.65 7.01
N LEU A 11 18.72 28.71 6.79
CA LEU A 11 19.84 29.09 7.69
C LEU A 11 19.30 29.47 9.08
N ILE A 12 19.66 28.66 10.09
CA ILE A 12 19.22 28.87 11.48
C ILE A 12 20.28 29.67 12.24
N GLU A 13 19.84 30.73 12.91
CA GLU A 13 20.70 31.62 13.71
C GLU A 13 20.94 31.12 15.14
N LYS A 14 20.00 30.33 15.70
CA LYS A 14 20.11 29.79 17.06
C LYS A 14 21.15 28.66 17.14
N ARG A 15 22.13 28.82 18.04
CA ARG A 15 23.25 27.85 18.22
C ARG A 15 22.82 26.42 18.56
N ALA A 16 21.74 26.24 19.32
CA ALA A 16 21.27 24.90 19.74
C ALA A 16 20.63 24.10 18.59
N GLU A 17 19.98 24.79 17.65
CA GLU A 17 19.27 24.19 16.51
C GLU A 17 20.17 24.01 15.27
N LEU A 18 21.36 24.63 15.31
CA LEU A 18 22.28 24.69 14.17
C LEU A 18 22.83 23.32 13.75
N VAL A 19 23.14 22.43 14.70
CA VAL A 19 23.71 21.10 14.39
C VAL A 19 22.66 20.16 13.80
N PRO A 20 21.46 19.97 14.40
CA PRO A 20 20.37 19.18 13.80
C PRO A 20 19.99 19.66 12.39
N ALA A 21 19.90 20.97 12.17
CA ALA A 21 19.58 21.51 10.84
C ALA A 21 20.69 21.29 9.81
N ARG A 22 21.96 21.31 10.23
CA ARG A 22 23.07 20.91 9.34
C ARG A 22 22.97 19.44 8.95
N PHE A 23 22.66 18.54 9.88
CA PHE A 23 22.44 17.13 9.56
C PHE A 23 21.25 16.95 8.62
N ALA A 24 20.12 17.62 8.88
CA ALA A 24 18.93 17.61 8.02
C ALA A 24 19.27 17.91 6.56
N ARG A 25 20.07 18.96 6.28
CA ARG A 25 20.50 19.29 4.91
C ARG A 25 21.35 18.21 4.25
N LYS A 26 22.23 17.56 5.02
CA LYS A 26 23.10 16.50 4.50
C LYS A 26 22.31 15.22 4.23
N VAL A 27 21.46 14.82 5.16
CA VAL A 27 20.57 13.65 5.07
C VAL A 27 19.55 13.83 3.95
N ALA A 28 19.00 15.03 3.77
CA ALA A 28 18.05 15.32 2.69
C ALA A 28 18.59 14.90 1.32
N ALA A 29 19.80 15.36 0.96
CA ALA A 29 20.40 15.03 -0.34
C ALA A 29 20.67 13.53 -0.51
N LEU A 30 21.08 12.84 0.57
CA LEU A 30 21.43 11.41 0.56
C LEU A 30 20.23 10.48 0.42
N PHE A 31 19.02 10.94 0.77
CA PHE A 31 17.79 10.16 0.71
C PHE A 31 16.73 10.80 -0.22
N GLY A 32 17.19 11.53 -1.24
CA GLY A 32 16.35 11.91 -2.37
C GLY A 32 15.41 13.08 -2.09
N VAL A 33 15.65 13.88 -1.06
CA VAL A 33 14.86 15.09 -0.79
C VAL A 33 15.48 16.26 -1.55
N PRO A 34 14.83 16.75 -2.62
CA PRO A 34 15.36 17.85 -3.41
C PRO A 34 15.38 19.14 -2.58
N SER A 35 16.43 19.93 -2.77
CA SER A 35 16.56 21.20 -2.06
C SER A 35 17.45 22.17 -2.78
N ASP A 36 16.99 23.41 -2.75
CA ASP A 36 17.79 24.54 -3.14
C ASP A 36 19.00 24.75 -2.19
N ALA A 37 18.92 24.34 -0.93
CA ALA A 37 20.05 24.49 -0.02
C ALA A 37 21.20 23.49 -0.30
N ASN A 38 21.04 22.54 -1.24
CA ASN A 38 22.05 21.53 -1.53
C ASN A 38 23.27 22.14 -2.27
N PRO A 39 24.51 22.02 -1.75
CA PRO A 39 25.70 22.54 -2.43
C PRO A 39 26.04 21.81 -3.74
N PHE A 40 25.46 20.63 -3.98
CA PHE A 40 25.74 19.77 -5.13
C PHE A 40 24.60 19.78 -6.17
N ARG A 41 23.76 20.84 -6.21
CA ARG A 41 22.58 20.88 -7.09
C ARG A 41 22.92 20.50 -8.55
N PRO A 42 22.05 19.76 -9.24
CA PRO A 42 20.76 19.23 -8.77
C PRO A 42 20.86 17.87 -8.03
N MET A 43 22.06 17.37 -7.75
CA MET A 43 22.29 15.98 -7.35
C MET A 43 21.61 15.59 -6.04
N THR A 44 20.84 14.52 -6.10
CA THR A 44 20.38 13.77 -4.94
C THR A 44 20.65 12.29 -5.14
N TRP A 45 20.69 11.55 -4.05
CA TRP A 45 20.94 10.12 -4.01
C TRP A 45 19.82 9.39 -3.29
N VAL A 46 19.73 8.08 -3.50
CA VAL A 46 18.88 7.19 -2.72
C VAL A 46 19.79 6.17 -2.07
N CYS A 47 20.47 6.59 -1.00
CA CYS A 47 21.43 5.75 -0.30
C CYS A 47 20.73 4.68 0.55
N ASP A 48 21.30 3.48 0.63
CA ASP A 48 20.89 2.49 1.63
C ASP A 48 21.49 2.86 2.99
N PHE A 49 20.61 3.04 3.98
CA PHE A 49 20.99 3.27 5.37
C PHE A 49 21.96 2.19 5.92
N THR A 50 21.86 0.94 5.47
CA THR A 50 22.74 -0.12 5.98
C THR A 50 24.18 0.05 5.49
N ALA A 51 24.35 0.52 4.25
CA ALA A 51 25.64 0.69 3.61
C ALA A 51 26.27 2.06 3.88
N ILE A 52 25.47 3.11 4.06
CA ILE A 52 25.99 4.46 4.26
C ILE A 52 26.79 4.58 5.55
N THR A 53 27.89 5.32 5.48
CA THR A 53 28.79 5.59 6.59
C THR A 53 28.49 6.94 7.25
N VAL A 54 28.95 7.09 8.49
CA VAL A 54 28.88 8.36 9.22
C VAL A 54 29.64 9.49 8.50
N SER A 55 30.74 9.16 7.81
CA SER A 55 31.51 10.12 7.01
C SER A 55 30.71 10.64 5.80
N GLU A 56 30.03 9.76 5.08
CA GLU A 56 29.14 10.15 3.97
C GLU A 56 27.99 11.02 4.44
N ILE A 57 27.41 10.72 5.62
CA ILE A 57 26.40 11.57 6.26
C ILE A 57 26.96 12.95 6.60
N ALA A 58 28.15 13.03 7.19
CA ALA A 58 28.78 14.32 7.55
C ALA A 58 29.08 15.20 6.32
N ARG A 59 29.36 14.56 5.18
CA ARG A 59 29.60 15.20 3.88
C ARG A 59 28.31 15.56 3.13
N GLY A 60 27.27 14.74 3.28
CA GLY A 60 26.01 14.79 2.53
C GLY A 60 26.15 14.34 1.08
N ALA A 61 27.13 13.47 0.80
CA ALA A 61 27.35 12.86 -0.51
C ALA A 61 28.04 11.50 -0.34
N PRO A 62 27.74 10.51 -1.20
CA PRO A 62 28.35 9.19 -1.14
C PRO A 62 29.82 9.21 -1.55
N LEU A 63 30.59 8.23 -1.07
CA LEU A 63 31.95 7.98 -1.47
C LEU A 63 32.01 7.05 -2.69
N PRO A 64 33.04 7.17 -3.55
CA PRO A 64 33.27 6.23 -4.63
C PRO A 64 33.63 4.85 -4.07
N VAL A 65 33.34 3.80 -4.84
CA VAL A 65 33.78 2.44 -4.52
C VAL A 65 35.31 2.37 -4.41
N ARG A 66 35.84 1.47 -3.58
CA ARG A 66 37.29 1.38 -3.26
C ARG A 66 38.20 1.36 -4.51
N GLY A 67 37.78 0.66 -5.57
CA GLY A 67 38.53 0.60 -6.83
C GLY A 67 38.52 1.90 -7.65
N ALA A 68 37.48 2.72 -7.51
CA ALA A 68 37.44 4.07 -8.10
C ALA A 68 38.23 5.06 -7.23
N ALA A 69 38.12 4.96 -5.90
CA ALA A 69 38.88 5.78 -4.97
C ALA A 69 40.41 5.65 -5.15
N ALA A 70 40.91 4.46 -5.48
CA ALA A 70 42.34 4.24 -5.76
C ALA A 70 42.82 4.98 -7.01
N ARG A 71 42.06 4.90 -8.11
CA ARG A 71 42.36 5.57 -9.39
C ARG A 71 42.33 7.10 -9.28
N LEU A 72 41.52 7.60 -8.36
CA LEU A 72 41.28 9.02 -8.15
C LEU A 72 42.36 9.76 -7.36
N ARG A 73 43.13 9.03 -6.53
CA ARG A 73 44.23 9.64 -5.76
C ARG A 73 45.38 10.14 -6.63
N GLU A 74 45.45 9.64 -7.87
CA GLU A 74 46.53 9.91 -8.82
C GLU A 74 46.18 11.04 -9.81
N GLN A 75 44.96 11.58 -9.75
CA GLN A 75 44.45 12.59 -10.69
C GLN A 75 44.34 13.96 -10.00
N SER A 76 44.92 14.99 -10.61
CA SER A 76 44.72 16.38 -10.20
C SER A 76 43.45 16.93 -10.84
N HIS A 77 42.55 17.49 -10.03
CA HIS A 77 41.31 18.09 -10.49
C HIS A 77 41.24 19.58 -10.14
N GLU A 78 40.74 20.39 -11.06
CA GLU A 78 40.46 21.81 -10.83
C GLU A 78 39.14 21.99 -10.06
N GLY A 79 39.00 23.09 -9.32
CA GLY A 79 37.81 23.41 -8.53
C GLY A 79 37.94 23.19 -7.02
N GLU A 80 36.82 23.28 -6.30
CA GLU A 80 36.75 22.91 -4.86
C GLU A 80 36.43 21.44 -4.66
N TRP A 81 35.61 20.89 -5.54
CA TRP A 81 35.19 19.51 -5.58
C TRP A 81 34.83 19.15 -7.03
N PHE A 82 34.71 17.85 -7.31
CA PHE A 82 34.30 17.33 -8.61
C PHE A 82 33.43 16.07 -8.44
N GLU A 83 32.69 15.73 -9.49
CA GLU A 83 31.86 14.53 -9.55
C GLU A 83 32.58 13.42 -10.34
N GLN A 84 32.55 12.19 -9.82
CA GLN A 84 32.89 10.99 -10.59
C GLN A 84 31.91 9.87 -10.28
N ASP A 85 31.30 9.28 -11.30
CA ASP A 85 30.36 8.16 -11.16
C ASP A 85 29.29 8.45 -10.09
N ARG A 86 28.80 9.70 -10.05
CA ARG A 86 27.86 10.25 -9.05
C ARG A 86 28.37 10.37 -7.62
N ALA A 87 29.64 10.06 -7.34
CA ALA A 87 30.27 10.38 -6.07
C ALA A 87 30.88 11.78 -6.10
N VAL A 88 30.82 12.50 -4.98
CA VAL A 88 31.38 13.87 -4.89
C VAL A 88 32.64 13.86 -4.05
N LEU A 89 33.73 14.37 -4.63
CA LEU A 89 35.07 14.34 -4.04
C LEU A 89 35.66 15.73 -3.93
N PRO A 90 36.39 16.05 -2.84
CA PRO A 90 37.13 17.30 -2.76
C PRO A 90 38.29 17.30 -3.76
N ALA A 91 38.56 18.44 -4.37
CA ALA A 91 39.80 18.67 -5.11
C ALA A 91 40.99 18.75 -4.14
N GLY A 92 42.19 18.36 -4.60
CA GLY A 92 43.38 18.10 -3.77
C GLY A 92 43.54 18.98 -2.52
N GLY A 93 43.45 18.35 -1.34
CA GLY A 93 43.66 18.99 -0.04
C GLY A 93 42.52 19.87 0.50
N LYS A 94 41.40 20.02 -0.23
CA LYS A 94 40.24 20.80 0.20
C LYS A 94 39.21 19.94 0.95
N THR A 95 38.23 20.60 1.59
CA THR A 95 37.07 19.96 2.22
C THR A 95 35.81 20.20 1.40
N LEU A 96 34.79 19.34 1.54
CA LEU A 96 33.53 19.58 0.86
C LEU A 96 32.76 20.76 1.48
N PRO A 97 31.91 21.44 0.70
CA PRO A 97 31.08 22.52 1.22
C PRO A 97 30.25 22.09 2.44
N ASN A 98 30.37 22.86 3.53
CA ASN A 98 29.64 22.66 4.78
C ASN A 98 29.83 21.30 5.47
N GLU A 99 30.92 20.58 5.20
CA GLU A 99 31.26 19.31 5.84
C GLU A 99 31.25 19.42 7.38
N ILE A 100 30.67 18.42 8.05
CA ILE A 100 30.54 18.40 9.51
C ILE A 100 31.74 17.68 10.12
N VAL A 101 32.45 18.35 11.02
CA VAL A 101 33.64 17.77 11.67
C VAL A 101 33.28 16.55 12.53
N ALA A 102 34.13 15.53 12.51
CA ALA A 102 33.91 14.27 13.23
C ALA A 102 33.66 14.46 14.75
N ALA A 103 34.31 15.47 15.37
CA ALA A 103 34.10 15.79 16.78
C ALA A 103 32.66 16.23 17.13
N THR A 104 31.93 16.82 16.17
CA THR A 104 30.52 17.18 16.35
C THR A 104 29.62 15.96 16.23
N VAL A 105 29.95 15.06 15.31
CA VAL A 105 29.23 13.83 15.01
C VAL A 105 29.31 12.84 16.18
N ASN A 106 30.49 12.67 16.78
CA ASN A 106 30.74 11.72 17.89
C ASN A 106 30.01 12.06 19.20
N ARG A 107 29.25 13.15 19.27
CA ARG A 107 28.43 13.52 20.44
C ARG A 107 27.08 12.80 20.49
N PHE A 108 26.68 12.14 19.40
CA PHE A 108 25.37 11.53 19.24
C PHE A 108 25.39 10.04 19.52
N GLY A 109 24.47 9.60 20.39
CA GLY A 109 24.07 8.20 20.61
C GLY A 109 25.18 7.21 21.04
N PRO A 110 24.80 6.03 21.54
CA PRO A 110 25.69 4.87 21.49
C PRO A 110 25.90 4.38 20.03
N ASP A 111 24.86 4.47 19.19
CA ASP A 111 24.96 4.35 17.73
C ASP A 111 24.83 5.72 17.07
N THR A 112 25.96 6.30 16.70
CA THR A 112 26.04 7.64 16.14
C THR A 112 25.34 7.77 14.78
N LYS A 113 25.38 6.74 13.94
CA LYS A 113 24.75 6.77 12.61
C LYS A 113 23.23 6.88 12.75
N ALA A 114 22.65 5.99 13.54
CA ALA A 114 21.21 5.95 13.77
C ALA A 114 20.72 7.22 14.48
N ALA A 115 21.43 7.70 15.51
CA ALA A 115 21.06 8.93 16.21
C ALA A 115 21.05 10.16 15.28
N ILE A 116 22.06 10.31 14.42
CA ILE A 116 22.14 11.43 13.48
C ILE A 116 21.02 11.37 12.43
N VAL A 117 20.80 10.20 11.81
CA VAL A 117 19.76 10.05 10.79
C VAL A 117 18.38 10.31 11.39
N LEU A 118 18.08 9.77 12.57
CA LEU A 118 16.79 9.99 13.21
C LEU A 118 16.57 11.47 13.60
N THR A 119 17.59 12.12 14.17
CA THR A 119 17.55 13.56 14.48
C THR A 119 17.28 14.39 13.23
N ALA A 120 18.04 14.12 12.16
CA ALA A 120 17.93 14.84 10.90
C ALA A 120 16.54 14.66 10.28
N THR A 121 16.00 13.44 10.29
CA THR A 121 14.67 13.16 9.74
C THR A 121 13.57 13.84 10.54
N ASN A 122 13.62 13.84 11.88
CA ASN A 122 12.63 14.57 12.69
C ASN A 122 12.63 16.08 12.39
N VAL A 123 13.81 16.67 12.17
CA VAL A 123 13.91 18.07 11.72
C VAL A 123 13.30 18.26 10.32
N LEU A 124 13.63 17.38 9.36
CA LEU A 124 13.09 17.45 8.00
C LEU A 124 11.57 17.30 7.95
N LEU A 125 11.01 16.48 8.83
CA LEU A 125 9.58 16.18 8.89
C LEU A 125 8.81 17.06 9.89
N THR A 126 9.47 18.01 10.57
CA THR A 126 8.82 18.89 11.56
C THR A 126 7.55 19.55 11.01
N PRO A 127 7.54 20.16 9.79
CA PRO A 127 6.33 20.77 9.26
C PRO A 127 5.17 19.79 9.03
N ALA A 128 5.48 18.56 8.64
CA ALA A 128 4.48 17.50 8.48
C ALA A 128 3.95 17.03 9.84
N THR A 129 4.84 16.78 10.81
CA THR A 129 4.49 16.41 12.19
C THR A 129 3.56 17.45 12.82
N GLU A 130 3.93 18.73 12.76
CA GLU A 130 3.12 19.83 13.30
C GLU A 130 1.76 19.94 12.61
N SER A 131 1.73 19.75 11.28
CA SER A 131 0.49 19.79 10.50
C SER A 131 -0.47 18.65 10.88
N ILE A 132 0.05 17.44 11.07
CA ILE A 132 -0.76 16.28 11.50
C ILE A 132 -1.25 16.48 12.94
N ALA A 133 -0.36 16.91 13.84
CA ALA A 133 -0.71 17.17 15.24
C ALA A 133 -1.79 18.27 15.38
N ALA A 134 -1.77 19.28 14.50
CA ALA A 134 -2.81 20.31 14.45
C ALA A 134 -4.12 19.81 13.81
N ALA A 135 -4.04 18.92 12.81
CA ALA A 135 -5.19 18.45 12.04
C ALA A 135 -6.05 17.43 12.80
N LEU A 136 -5.45 16.40 13.39
CA LEU A 136 -6.19 15.27 13.99
C LEU A 136 -7.20 15.70 15.08
N PRO A 137 -6.90 16.65 15.98
CA PRO A 137 -7.87 17.11 16.98
C PRO A 137 -9.06 17.90 16.42
N LEU A 138 -9.06 18.27 15.13
CA LEU A 138 -10.18 18.98 14.52
C LEU A 138 -11.31 18.05 14.06
N LEU A 139 -11.00 16.76 13.86
CA LEU A 139 -12.00 15.75 13.53
C LEU A 139 -12.65 15.27 14.84
N ARG A 140 -13.98 15.29 14.90
CA ARG A 140 -14.74 15.03 16.13
C ARG A 140 -15.82 13.98 15.90
N SER A 141 -16.27 13.33 16.97
CA SER A 141 -17.52 12.57 16.91
C SER A 141 -18.71 13.52 16.69
N ALA A 142 -19.86 12.99 16.26
CA ALA A 142 -21.08 13.81 16.13
C ALA A 142 -21.49 14.53 17.43
N GLU A 143 -21.18 13.95 18.60
CA GLU A 143 -21.42 14.57 19.91
C GLU A 143 -20.44 15.70 20.26
N GLY A 144 -19.45 15.97 19.40
CA GLY A 144 -18.39 16.96 19.63
C GLY A 144 -17.23 16.44 20.48
N GLY A 145 -17.27 15.18 20.89
CA GLY A 145 -16.20 14.49 21.59
C GLY A 145 -15.04 14.11 20.69
N GLU A 146 -14.08 13.38 21.25
CA GLU A 146 -13.01 12.78 20.45
C GLU A 146 -13.57 11.72 19.49
N LEU A 147 -12.86 11.48 18.37
CA LEU A 147 -13.18 10.36 17.51
C LEU A 147 -13.05 9.02 18.25
N PRO A 148 -13.94 8.05 17.95
CA PRO A 148 -13.72 6.64 18.24
C PRO A 148 -12.32 6.20 17.84
N THR A 149 -11.70 5.32 18.64
CA THR A 149 -10.28 4.99 18.47
C THR A 149 -9.98 4.39 17.10
N VAL A 150 -10.85 3.53 16.56
CA VAL A 150 -10.69 2.95 15.21
C VAL A 150 -10.71 4.01 14.10
N GLN A 151 -11.59 5.02 14.21
CA GLN A 151 -11.66 6.13 13.27
C GLN A 151 -10.45 7.07 13.43
N TRP A 152 -10.01 7.30 14.66
CA TRP A 152 -8.81 8.10 14.92
C TRP A 152 -7.54 7.42 14.36
N ILE A 153 -7.40 6.09 14.54
CA ILE A 153 -6.31 5.30 13.94
C ILE A 153 -6.35 5.42 12.42
N ALA A 154 -7.54 5.36 11.81
CA ALA A 154 -7.69 5.54 10.36
C ALA A 154 -7.20 6.92 9.89
N ALA A 155 -7.60 7.98 10.59
CA ALA A 155 -7.16 9.35 10.32
C ALA A 155 -5.63 9.52 10.46
N TRP A 156 -5.07 9.08 11.58
CA TRP A 156 -3.64 9.15 11.86
C TRP A 156 -2.82 8.36 10.85
N ALA A 157 -3.16 7.09 10.63
CA ALA A 157 -2.41 6.21 9.74
C ALA A 157 -2.47 6.69 8.29
N ALA A 158 -3.61 7.24 7.82
CA ALA A 158 -3.70 7.83 6.48
C ALA A 158 -2.71 8.98 6.29
N THR A 159 -2.59 9.89 7.27
CA THR A 159 -1.62 10.99 7.20
C THR A 159 -0.17 10.52 7.32
N ALA A 160 0.12 9.52 8.15
CA ALA A 160 1.45 8.95 8.29
C ALA A 160 1.90 8.19 7.03
N VAL A 161 0.98 7.47 6.38
CA VAL A 161 1.22 6.82 5.08
C VAL A 161 1.53 7.87 4.01
N GLU A 162 0.86 9.02 4.03
CA GLU A 162 1.15 10.10 3.08
C GLU A 162 2.57 10.69 3.27
N VAL A 163 3.04 10.83 4.52
CA VAL A 163 4.42 11.23 4.81
C VAL A 163 5.41 10.20 4.25
N TYR A 164 5.14 8.91 4.43
CA TYR A 164 5.96 7.85 3.84
C TYR A 164 5.95 7.93 2.31
N ARG A 165 4.77 8.05 1.68
CA ARG A 165 4.62 8.12 0.22
C ARG A 165 5.40 9.29 -0.37
N SER A 166 5.38 10.41 0.33
CA SER A 166 6.09 11.62 -0.06
C SER A 166 7.62 11.44 -0.03
N GLN A 167 8.18 10.69 0.94
CA GLN A 167 9.63 10.49 1.11
C GLN A 167 10.02 9.06 1.56
N PRO A 168 9.81 8.03 0.73
CA PRO A 168 9.94 6.64 1.17
C PRO A 168 11.36 6.28 1.62
N ALA A 169 12.40 6.73 0.91
CA ALA A 169 13.78 6.46 1.28
C ALA A 169 14.17 7.09 2.64
N LEU A 170 13.78 8.34 2.88
CA LEU A 170 14.04 9.04 4.13
C LEU A 170 13.32 8.36 5.30
N VAL A 171 12.04 8.02 5.13
CA VAL A 171 11.24 7.38 6.18
C VAL A 171 11.76 5.96 6.46
N LEU A 172 12.12 5.18 5.45
CA LEU A 172 12.73 3.85 5.64
C LEU A 172 14.06 3.93 6.41
N ALA A 173 14.91 4.90 6.10
CA ALA A 173 16.15 5.14 6.83
C ALA A 173 15.88 5.51 8.30
N ALA A 174 14.89 6.37 8.54
CA ALA A 174 14.49 6.77 9.89
C ALA A 174 13.84 5.61 10.68
N ILE A 175 13.07 4.74 10.04
CA ILE A 175 12.53 3.51 10.63
C ILE A 175 13.67 2.62 11.12
N LYS A 176 14.66 2.34 10.26
CA LYS A 176 15.83 1.54 10.65
C LYS A 176 16.63 2.19 11.78
N ALA A 177 16.84 3.51 11.68
CA ALA A 177 17.53 4.29 12.71
C ALA A 177 16.79 4.26 14.06
N ARG A 178 15.46 4.42 14.04
CA ARG A 178 14.59 4.31 15.22
C ARG A 178 14.70 2.94 15.88
N THR A 179 14.64 1.86 15.11
CA THR A 179 14.77 0.50 15.66
C THR A 179 16.12 0.31 16.36
N ILE A 180 17.23 0.69 15.70
CA ILE A 180 18.58 0.60 16.29
C ILE A 180 18.70 1.45 17.56
N GLN A 181 18.19 2.69 17.55
CA GLN A 181 18.25 3.56 18.74
C GLN A 181 17.43 2.98 19.89
N ARG A 182 16.21 2.49 19.64
CA ARG A 182 15.38 1.89 20.70
C ARG A 182 16.04 0.65 21.30
N GLU A 183 16.61 -0.22 20.47
CA GLU A 183 17.35 -1.39 20.94
C GLU A 183 18.60 -0.98 21.74
N SER A 184 19.37 0.00 21.24
CA SER A 184 20.62 0.45 21.87
C SER A 184 20.41 1.23 23.17
N LEU A 185 19.25 1.90 23.32
CA LEU A 185 18.92 2.72 24.49
C LEU A 185 18.11 1.95 25.55
N THR A 186 17.62 0.74 25.23
CA THR A 186 16.89 -0.10 26.18
C THR A 186 17.85 -1.09 26.84
N PRO A 187 18.28 -0.86 28.10
CA PRO A 187 19.18 -1.80 28.77
C PRO A 187 18.46 -3.12 29.05
N PRO A 188 19.18 -4.27 29.04
CA PRO A 188 18.61 -5.54 29.47
C PRO A 188 18.14 -5.44 30.93
N ARG A 189 17.08 -6.18 31.27
CA ARG A 189 16.53 -6.24 32.63
C ARG A 189 16.67 -7.67 33.15
N PHE A 190 17.78 -7.94 33.83
CA PHE A 190 17.96 -9.21 34.53
C PHE A 190 17.62 -9.01 36.01
N PRO A 191 16.76 -9.87 36.60
CA PRO A 191 16.55 -9.85 38.04
C PRO A 191 17.87 -10.23 38.72
N TRP A 192 18.30 -9.40 39.68
CA TRP A 192 19.43 -9.73 40.52
C TRP A 192 18.98 -10.76 41.55
N ALA A 193 19.77 -11.80 41.78
CA ALA A 193 19.49 -12.74 42.85
C ALA A 193 19.57 -12.03 44.21
N ASP A 194 18.62 -12.29 45.12
CA ASP A 194 18.51 -11.61 46.41
C ASP A 194 19.84 -11.52 47.18
N ARG A 195 20.63 -12.60 47.12
CA ARG A 195 21.96 -12.71 47.76
C ARG A 195 23.01 -11.69 47.31
N ILE A 196 22.85 -11.09 46.11
CA ILE A 196 23.76 -10.09 45.54
C ILE A 196 23.05 -8.77 45.20
N ALA A 197 21.73 -8.68 45.46
CA ALA A 197 20.93 -7.51 45.12
C ALA A 197 21.36 -6.26 45.89
N GLY A 198 21.88 -6.45 47.11
CA GLY A 198 22.38 -5.40 48.01
C GLY A 198 23.88 -5.08 47.86
N ASP A 199 24.61 -5.79 47.01
CA ASP A 199 26.03 -5.52 46.79
C ASP A 199 26.22 -4.19 46.02
N PRO A 200 27.28 -3.42 46.27
CA PRO A 200 27.58 -2.22 45.50
C PRO A 200 27.82 -2.57 44.03
N LYS A 201 27.02 -1.98 43.13
CA LYS A 201 27.08 -2.25 41.69
C LYS A 201 28.02 -1.27 40.99
N ALA A 202 28.79 -1.75 40.02
CA ALA A 202 29.58 -0.89 39.16
C ALA A 202 28.68 -0.17 38.15
N ARG A 203 29.04 1.07 37.76
CA ARG A 203 28.23 1.94 36.87
C ARG A 203 27.73 1.25 35.58
N CYS A 204 28.51 0.32 35.02
CA CYS A 204 28.19 -0.37 33.76
C CYS A 204 27.53 -1.74 33.93
N GLU A 205 27.24 -2.16 35.17
CA GLU A 205 26.51 -3.40 35.43
C GLU A 205 25.02 -3.22 35.16
N ILE A 206 24.38 -4.31 34.77
CA ILE A 206 22.98 -4.34 34.33
C ILE A 206 22.08 -3.99 35.51
N GLY A 207 21.29 -2.91 35.43
CA GLY A 207 20.45 -2.48 36.56
C GLY A 207 21.21 -1.85 37.73
N ALA A 208 22.48 -1.44 37.51
CA ALA A 208 23.24 -0.65 38.48
C ALA A 208 22.81 0.82 38.54
N VAL A 209 22.35 1.35 37.42
CA VAL A 209 21.85 2.73 37.29
C VAL A 209 20.43 2.63 36.74
N GLU A 210 19.50 3.36 37.35
CA GLU A 210 18.15 3.49 36.79
C GLU A 210 18.23 4.15 35.40
N PRO A 211 17.51 3.64 34.40
CA PRO A 211 17.52 4.25 33.08
C PRO A 211 17.01 5.69 33.14
N LEU A 212 17.89 6.66 32.87
CA LEU A 212 17.49 8.05 32.66
C LEU A 212 16.80 8.17 31.29
N ALA A 213 15.81 9.07 31.20
CA ALA A 213 15.22 9.43 29.92
C ALA A 213 16.33 9.94 28.97
N PRO A 214 16.46 9.37 27.76
CA PRO A 214 17.50 9.80 26.83
C PRO A 214 17.23 11.24 26.36
N ASP A 215 18.29 12.02 26.18
CA ASP A 215 18.20 13.36 25.59
C ASP A 215 17.69 13.23 24.14
N PRO A 216 16.52 13.80 23.79
CA PRO A 216 15.93 13.65 22.46
C PRO A 216 16.79 14.26 21.35
N LEU A 217 17.66 15.21 21.67
CA LEU A 217 18.53 15.84 20.67
C LEU A 217 19.73 14.97 20.32
N THR A 218 20.39 14.37 21.32
CA THR A 218 21.63 13.60 21.09
C THR A 218 21.43 12.09 21.11
N ARG A 219 20.29 11.60 21.62
CA ARG A 219 19.92 10.19 21.77
C ARG A 219 18.44 10.00 21.43
N PRO A 220 17.99 10.38 20.22
CA PRO A 220 16.58 10.22 19.84
C PRO A 220 16.19 8.74 19.80
N SER A 221 15.00 8.41 20.26
CA SER A 221 14.42 7.06 20.19
C SER A 221 13.06 7.00 19.47
N ALA A 222 12.52 8.17 19.12
CA ALA A 222 11.20 8.34 18.54
C ALA A 222 11.28 8.96 17.15
N LEU A 223 10.38 8.51 16.27
CA LEU A 223 10.07 9.15 15.00
C LEU A 223 8.79 9.97 15.19
N ASP A 224 8.93 11.29 15.22
CA ASP A 224 7.93 12.15 15.88
C ASP A 224 6.54 12.12 15.23
N PHE A 225 6.45 12.03 13.89
CA PHE A 225 5.16 11.95 13.19
C PHE A 225 4.40 10.62 13.41
N ILE A 226 5.08 9.60 13.94
CA ILE A 226 4.47 8.31 14.32
C ILE A 226 4.33 8.27 15.84
N ASP A 227 5.46 8.26 16.55
CA ASP A 227 5.51 8.01 17.98
C ASP A 227 4.98 9.19 18.79
N GLY A 228 5.44 10.40 18.44
CA GLY A 228 5.08 11.63 19.16
C GLY A 228 3.60 11.98 19.04
N ILE A 229 2.94 11.50 17.98
CA ILE A 229 1.51 11.73 17.74
C ILE A 229 0.65 10.62 18.39
N ALA A 230 1.01 9.35 18.21
CA ALA A 230 0.09 8.26 18.53
C ALA A 230 0.30 7.61 19.90
N VAL A 231 1.54 7.49 20.38
CA VAL A 231 1.84 6.63 21.55
C VAL A 231 1.08 7.11 22.79
N GLY A 232 1.13 8.40 23.09
CA GLY A 232 0.45 8.98 24.26
C GLY A 232 -1.07 8.77 24.21
N ARG A 233 -1.69 9.01 23.06
CA ARG A 233 -3.14 8.88 22.89
C ARG A 233 -3.59 7.42 22.98
N LEU A 234 -2.94 6.51 22.27
CA LEU A 234 -3.32 5.09 22.25
C LEU A 234 -3.12 4.44 23.63
N ASN A 235 -2.10 4.88 24.38
CA ASN A 235 -1.93 4.45 25.77
C ASN A 235 -3.04 4.95 26.69
N ALA A 236 -3.55 6.17 26.47
CA ALA A 236 -4.69 6.69 27.24
C ALA A 236 -6.01 6.00 26.89
N ALA A 237 -6.18 5.56 25.64
CA ALA A 237 -7.39 4.88 25.15
C ALA A 237 -7.56 3.44 25.68
N GLY A 238 -6.47 2.75 26.04
CA GLY A 238 -6.54 1.39 26.56
C GLY A 238 -6.22 0.31 25.52
N GLY A 239 -6.85 -0.87 25.65
CA GLY A 239 -6.25 -2.18 25.33
C GLY A 239 -6.04 -2.57 23.87
N LEU A 240 -5.01 -3.40 23.67
CA LEU A 240 -4.91 -4.45 22.65
C LEU A 240 -5.15 -5.78 23.40
N PRO A 241 -5.91 -6.74 22.85
CA PRO A 241 -5.96 -8.10 23.41
C PRO A 241 -4.54 -8.67 23.56
N PRO A 242 -4.21 -9.36 24.66
CA PRO A 242 -2.90 -10.00 24.80
C PRO A 242 -2.74 -11.08 23.72
N ALA A 243 -1.57 -11.14 23.09
CA ALA A 243 -1.27 -12.14 22.05
C ALA A 243 -1.17 -13.57 22.61
N ASP A 244 -1.04 -13.72 23.93
CA ASP A 244 -1.11 -14.98 24.68
C ASP A 244 -1.91 -14.76 25.97
N SER A 245 -2.97 -15.53 26.19
CA SER A 245 -3.90 -15.39 27.33
C SER A 245 -3.28 -15.71 28.72
N ASP A 246 -2.04 -16.20 28.78
CA ASP A 246 -1.42 -16.70 30.01
C ASP A 246 -0.28 -15.83 30.58
N THR A 247 0.04 -14.70 29.95
CA THR A 247 1.01 -13.75 30.53
C THR A 247 0.35 -12.41 30.81
N ALA A 248 0.11 -12.14 32.09
CA ALA A 248 -0.19 -10.77 32.54
C ALA A 248 0.90 -9.83 31.96
N PRO A 249 0.53 -8.67 31.41
CA PRO A 249 1.51 -7.74 30.87
C PRO A 249 2.50 -7.40 31.98
N SER A 250 3.73 -7.91 31.85
CA SER A 250 4.80 -7.57 32.77
C SER A 250 4.92 -6.05 32.84
N ALA A 251 5.12 -5.48 34.04
CA ALA A 251 5.23 -4.04 34.29
C ALA A 251 6.42 -3.34 33.56
N GLY A 252 7.05 -4.01 32.58
CA GLY A 252 8.14 -3.50 31.76
C GLY A 252 8.03 -3.83 30.26
N GLY A 253 6.90 -4.36 29.77
CA GLY A 253 6.68 -4.59 28.34
C GLY A 253 6.39 -3.30 27.55
N PRO A 254 6.52 -3.31 26.20
CA PRO A 254 6.18 -2.16 25.36
C PRO A 254 4.70 -1.80 25.52
N SER A 255 4.41 -0.50 25.58
CA SER A 255 3.05 0.03 25.75
C SER A 255 2.15 -0.29 24.54
N VAL A 256 0.82 -0.17 24.69
CA VAL A 256 -0.12 -0.42 23.58
C VAL A 256 0.21 0.49 22.38
N GLY A 257 0.41 1.79 22.66
CA GLY A 257 0.79 2.77 21.65
C GLY A 257 2.12 2.42 20.98
N ASP A 258 3.12 1.93 21.73
CA ASP A 258 4.38 1.46 21.14
C ASP A 258 4.19 0.28 20.20
N ARG A 259 3.31 -0.67 20.54
CA ARG A 259 3.00 -1.82 19.68
C ARG A 259 2.32 -1.40 18.38
N MET A 260 1.36 -0.48 18.45
CA MET A 260 0.68 0.06 17.26
C MET A 260 1.62 0.88 16.38
N ALA A 261 2.46 1.73 16.97
CA ALA A 261 3.50 2.45 16.24
C ALA A 261 4.50 1.49 15.59
N ALA A 262 4.93 0.44 16.29
CA ALA A 262 5.80 -0.60 15.75
C ALA A 262 5.14 -1.38 14.61
N LEU A 263 3.84 -1.65 14.70
CA LEU A 263 3.07 -2.29 13.63
C LEU A 263 3.04 -1.41 12.37
N LEU A 264 2.69 -0.13 12.49
CA LEU A 264 2.72 0.80 11.35
C LEU A 264 4.13 0.88 10.74
N VAL A 265 5.15 1.00 11.58
CA VAL A 265 6.56 1.01 11.14
C VAL A 265 6.92 -0.26 10.36
N ARG A 266 6.51 -1.44 10.84
CA ARG A 266 6.73 -2.71 10.15
C ARG A 266 6.03 -2.75 8.79
N LEU A 267 4.78 -2.28 8.73
CA LEU A 267 4.01 -2.25 7.49
C LEU A 267 4.64 -1.32 6.46
N LEU A 268 5.03 -0.11 6.87
CA LEU A 268 5.76 0.84 6.01
C LEU A 268 7.11 0.29 5.55
N ALA A 269 7.85 -0.40 6.42
CA ALA A 269 9.12 -1.04 6.07
C ALA A 269 8.94 -2.12 5.00
N ASN A 270 7.84 -2.86 5.07
CA ASN A 270 7.52 -3.94 4.14
C ASN A 270 6.96 -3.43 2.80
N MET A 271 6.60 -2.15 2.64
CA MET A 271 6.06 -1.61 1.37
C MET A 271 7.03 -1.72 0.19
N GLY A 272 8.35 -1.69 0.45
CA GLY A 272 9.37 -1.89 -0.58
C GLY A 272 9.73 -3.35 -0.85
N SER A 273 9.09 -4.31 -0.18
CA SER A 273 9.34 -5.74 -0.40
C SER A 273 8.73 -6.20 -1.73
N PRO A 274 9.38 -7.11 -2.48
CA PRO A 274 8.79 -7.76 -3.66
C PRO A 274 7.48 -8.51 -3.40
N ASP A 275 7.18 -8.76 -2.13
CA ASP A 275 6.02 -9.48 -1.63
C ASP A 275 5.01 -8.53 -0.95
N SER A 276 5.09 -7.23 -1.23
CA SER A 276 4.14 -6.24 -0.70
C SER A 276 2.99 -5.98 -1.65
N VAL A 277 1.93 -5.34 -1.13
CA VAL A 277 0.88 -4.73 -1.96
C VAL A 277 1.31 -3.36 -2.50
N GLY A 278 2.28 -2.71 -1.86
CA GLY A 278 2.88 -1.47 -2.34
C GLY A 278 4.01 -1.71 -3.34
N TYR A 279 4.42 -0.63 -4.01
CA TYR A 279 5.57 -0.64 -4.92
C TYR A 279 6.43 0.59 -4.66
N VAL A 280 7.72 0.39 -4.44
CA VAL A 280 8.72 1.45 -4.23
C VAL A 280 9.81 1.28 -5.27
N TRP A 281 10.11 2.35 -6.00
CA TRP A 281 11.13 2.35 -7.05
C TRP A 281 11.96 3.61 -7.00
N VAL A 282 13.13 3.57 -7.62
CA VAL A 282 14.01 4.74 -7.75
C VAL A 282 13.84 5.31 -9.15
N SER A 283 13.60 6.61 -9.22
CA SER A 283 13.50 7.34 -10.49
C SER A 283 14.36 8.60 -10.48
N ALA A 284 14.50 9.22 -11.64
CA ALA A 284 15.14 10.53 -11.80
C ALA A 284 14.08 11.56 -12.21
N ARG A 285 13.87 12.60 -11.38
CA ARG A 285 12.97 13.71 -11.74
C ARG A 285 13.62 14.67 -12.73
N GLU A 286 14.92 14.85 -12.58
CA GLU A 286 15.80 15.61 -13.46
C GLU A 286 17.14 14.89 -13.56
N PRO A 287 17.97 15.16 -14.59
CA PRO A 287 19.32 14.62 -14.67
C PRO A 287 20.11 14.83 -13.36
N GLY A 288 20.52 13.74 -12.71
CA GLY A 288 21.24 13.75 -11.44
C GLY A 288 20.38 13.78 -10.17
N GLN A 289 19.10 14.16 -10.25
CA GLN A 289 18.19 14.23 -9.10
C GLN A 289 17.44 12.89 -8.92
N LEU A 290 18.06 11.94 -8.20
CA LEU A 290 17.40 10.69 -7.85
C LEU A 290 16.45 10.84 -6.67
N VAL A 291 15.30 10.21 -6.77
CA VAL A 291 14.28 10.14 -5.73
C VAL A 291 13.76 8.71 -5.64
N ALA A 292 13.30 8.32 -4.46
CA ALA A 292 12.49 7.13 -4.32
C ALA A 292 11.02 7.55 -4.42
N GLU A 293 10.29 6.91 -5.32
CA GLU A 293 8.85 7.07 -5.49
C GLU A 293 8.14 5.87 -4.85
N ALA A 294 6.91 6.06 -4.37
CA ALA A 294 6.14 4.98 -3.75
C ALA A 294 4.67 5.04 -4.12
N MET A 295 4.13 3.92 -4.58
CA MET A 295 2.71 3.65 -4.66
C MET A 295 2.31 2.85 -3.42
N VAL A 296 1.47 3.42 -2.57
CA VAL A 296 1.05 2.79 -1.31
C VAL A 296 -0.47 2.67 -1.27
N PRO A 297 -1.03 1.45 -1.39
CA PRO A 297 -2.46 1.21 -1.24
C PRO A 297 -2.87 1.38 0.23
N SER A 298 -3.08 2.63 0.65
CA SER A 298 -3.23 2.98 2.07
C SER A 298 -4.42 2.28 2.75
N SER A 299 -5.47 1.96 1.99
CA SER A 299 -6.66 1.28 2.51
C SER A 299 -6.35 -0.05 3.21
N GLY A 300 -5.51 -0.91 2.61
CA GLY A 300 -5.19 -2.22 3.18
C GLY A 300 -4.30 -2.14 4.41
N LEU A 301 -3.31 -1.23 4.39
CA LEU A 301 -2.41 -1.00 5.53
C LEU A 301 -3.16 -0.43 6.73
N VAL A 302 -4.02 0.56 6.50
CA VAL A 302 -4.83 1.17 7.57
C VAL A 302 -5.83 0.16 8.12
N ARG A 303 -6.44 -0.67 7.26
CA ARG A 303 -7.31 -1.76 7.69
C ARG A 303 -6.58 -2.71 8.64
N GLU A 304 -5.37 -3.15 8.30
CA GLU A 304 -4.58 -4.03 9.16
C GLU A 304 -4.29 -3.41 10.54
N LEU A 305 -4.09 -2.09 10.62
CA LEU A 305 -3.93 -1.39 11.90
C LEU A 305 -5.23 -1.33 12.70
N VAL A 306 -6.36 -1.05 12.04
CA VAL A 306 -7.68 -1.00 12.69
C VAL A 306 -8.08 -2.38 13.20
N GLU A 307 -7.90 -3.42 12.39
CA GLU A 307 -8.10 -4.83 12.74
C GLU A 307 -7.19 -5.22 13.91
N ALA A 308 -5.89 -4.93 13.82
CA ALA A 308 -4.96 -5.24 14.91
C ALA A 308 -5.33 -4.54 16.23
N TRP A 309 -5.84 -3.30 16.19
CA TRP A 309 -6.36 -2.63 17.38
C TRP A 309 -7.56 -3.37 17.97
N ALA A 310 -8.54 -3.73 17.13
CA ALA A 310 -9.79 -4.34 17.57
C ALA A 310 -9.59 -5.74 18.18
N HIS A 311 -8.71 -6.56 17.60
CA HIS A 311 -8.63 -7.98 17.96
C HIS A 311 -7.22 -8.51 18.26
N GLY A 312 -6.19 -7.66 18.23
CA GLY A 312 -4.80 -8.09 18.41
C GLY A 312 -4.21 -8.77 17.17
N PRO A 313 -2.89 -9.00 17.11
CA PRO A 313 -2.25 -9.65 15.97
C PRO A 313 -2.50 -11.17 15.98
N GLY A 314 -2.97 -11.77 14.88
CA GLY A 314 -3.14 -13.23 14.76
C GLY A 314 -4.27 -13.67 13.83
N GLU A 315 -4.45 -14.99 13.68
CA GLU A 315 -5.63 -15.58 13.01
C GLU A 315 -6.83 -15.58 13.98
N LEU A 316 -8.02 -15.23 13.47
CA LEU A 316 -9.26 -15.17 14.26
C LEU A 316 -10.00 -16.52 14.21
N GLU A 317 -10.49 -16.98 15.37
CA GLU A 317 -11.34 -18.18 15.46
C GLU A 317 -12.75 -17.97 14.87
N HIS A 318 -13.28 -16.74 14.95
CA HIS A 318 -14.64 -16.36 14.48
C HIS A 318 -14.64 -15.08 13.63
N PRO A 319 -14.03 -15.08 12.43
CA PRO A 319 -13.80 -13.86 11.65
C PRO A 319 -15.06 -13.07 11.29
N ASP A 320 -16.20 -13.73 11.12
CA ASP A 320 -17.44 -13.09 10.65
C ASP A 320 -18.08 -12.20 11.75
N GLU A 321 -18.22 -12.70 12.98
CA GLU A 321 -18.80 -11.94 14.11
C GLU A 321 -17.96 -10.70 14.46
N PHE A 322 -16.63 -10.81 14.34
CA PHE A 322 -15.72 -9.68 14.56
C PHE A 322 -15.82 -8.63 13.47
N THR A 323 -16.00 -9.06 12.22
CA THR A 323 -16.16 -8.14 11.09
C THR A 323 -17.42 -7.28 11.29
N ASP A 324 -18.51 -7.85 11.77
CA ASP A 324 -19.74 -7.11 12.07
C ASP A 324 -19.54 -6.10 13.21
N ALA A 325 -18.94 -6.51 14.33
CA ALA A 325 -18.70 -5.62 15.47
C ALA A 325 -17.77 -4.46 15.12
N LEU A 326 -16.69 -4.73 14.38
CA LEU A 326 -15.77 -3.70 13.88
C LEU A 326 -16.47 -2.77 12.89
N GLY A 327 -17.34 -3.33 12.04
CA GLY A 327 -18.16 -2.55 11.12
C GLY A 327 -19.06 -1.57 11.85
N GLU A 328 -19.73 -1.99 12.93
CA GLU A 328 -20.56 -1.09 13.75
C GLU A 328 -19.73 -0.01 14.46
N GLU A 329 -18.54 -0.33 14.98
CA GLU A 329 -17.66 0.67 15.59
C GLU A 329 -17.16 1.69 14.55
N MET A 330 -16.86 1.23 13.33
CA MET A 330 -16.48 2.09 12.22
C MET A 330 -17.65 2.96 11.73
N ALA A 331 -18.89 2.47 11.81
CA ALA A 331 -20.12 3.14 11.35
C ALA A 331 -20.63 4.27 12.28
N GLN A 332 -19.77 4.86 13.11
CA GLN A 332 -20.16 5.98 13.96
C GLN A 332 -20.09 7.32 13.22
N PRO A 333 -21.10 8.21 13.35
CA PRO A 333 -21.09 9.51 12.68
C PRO A 333 -19.91 10.41 13.08
N VAL A 334 -19.27 11.00 12.07
CA VAL A 334 -18.13 11.91 12.21
C VAL A 334 -18.54 13.33 11.86
N ARG A 335 -18.09 14.28 12.68
CA ARG A 335 -18.24 15.70 12.42
C ARG A 335 -16.92 16.28 11.93
N LEU A 336 -16.93 16.77 10.69
CA LEU A 336 -15.80 17.48 10.12
C LEU A 336 -15.80 18.96 10.54
N PRO A 337 -14.62 19.58 10.68
CA PRO A 337 -14.50 21.01 10.98
C PRO A 337 -15.08 21.86 9.84
N ALA A 338 -15.68 23.01 10.16
CA ALA A 338 -16.20 23.90 9.12
C ALA A 338 -15.04 24.50 8.29
N PRO A 339 -15.20 24.72 6.96
CA PRO A 339 -14.13 25.27 6.12
C PRO A 339 -13.47 26.55 6.66
N ARG A 340 -14.26 27.43 7.31
CA ARG A 340 -13.76 28.66 7.94
C ARG A 340 -12.78 28.43 9.09
N GLU A 341 -12.91 27.33 9.82
CA GLU A 341 -12.05 26.98 10.97
C GLU A 341 -10.67 26.52 10.49
N ILE A 342 -10.60 26.01 9.26
CA ILE A 342 -9.40 25.45 8.64
C ILE A 342 -8.71 26.49 7.75
N ALA A 343 -9.46 27.46 7.20
CA ALA A 343 -8.95 28.44 6.24
C ALA A 343 -7.75 29.26 6.75
N ALA A 344 -7.65 29.47 8.07
CA ALA A 344 -6.55 30.19 8.71
C ALA A 344 -5.30 29.31 8.96
N LEU A 345 -5.38 27.99 8.79
CA LEU A 345 -4.26 27.09 9.02
C LEU A 345 -3.25 27.15 7.86
N PRO A 346 -1.96 26.87 8.12
CA PRO A 346 -0.98 26.68 7.05
C PRO A 346 -1.41 25.63 6.03
N VAL A 347 -0.98 25.77 4.76
CA VAL A 347 -1.35 24.85 3.66
C VAL A 347 -1.19 23.37 4.04
N LEU A 348 -0.06 23.00 4.65
CA LEU A 348 0.20 21.60 5.04
C LEU A 348 -0.79 21.09 6.11
N ALA A 349 -1.20 21.93 7.05
CA ALA A 349 -2.22 21.57 8.04
C ALA A 349 -3.60 21.42 7.39
N ARG A 350 -3.95 22.28 6.42
CA ARG A 350 -5.19 22.13 5.64
C ARG A 350 -5.20 20.82 4.85
N ARG A 351 -4.08 20.49 4.18
CA ARG A 351 -3.89 19.19 3.50
C ARG A 351 -4.03 18.02 4.49
N ALA A 352 -3.41 18.10 5.67
CA ALA A 352 -3.48 17.05 6.67
C ALA A 352 -4.92 16.82 7.18
N VAL A 353 -5.74 17.86 7.33
CA VAL A 353 -7.16 17.72 7.69
C VAL A 353 -7.93 16.97 6.60
N VAL A 354 -7.75 17.34 5.33
CA VAL A 354 -8.39 16.67 4.19
C VAL A 354 -7.98 15.20 4.11
N LEU A 355 -6.68 14.92 4.25
CA LEU A 355 -6.14 13.56 4.22
C LEU A 355 -6.63 12.70 5.38
N ALA A 356 -6.69 13.26 6.59
CA ALA A 356 -7.23 12.58 7.76
C ALA A 356 -8.72 12.24 7.57
N ALA A 357 -9.51 13.21 7.09
CA ALA A 357 -10.95 13.01 6.83
C ALA A 357 -11.19 11.95 5.75
N MET A 358 -10.44 12.01 4.65
CA MET A 358 -10.50 11.00 3.59
C MET A 358 -10.03 9.62 4.07
N GLY A 359 -9.06 9.58 4.99
CA GLY A 359 -8.62 8.36 5.66
C GLY A 359 -9.75 7.66 6.39
N VAL A 360 -10.55 8.41 7.15
CA VAL A 360 -11.75 7.90 7.83
C VAL A 360 -12.79 7.43 6.83
N VAL A 361 -13.18 8.29 5.87
CA VAL A 361 -14.19 7.97 4.84
C VAL A 361 -13.86 6.67 4.11
N ARG A 362 -12.60 6.46 3.73
CA ARG A 362 -12.18 5.25 3.02
C ARG A 362 -12.29 4.00 3.88
N GLN A 363 -11.99 4.09 5.18
CA GLN A 363 -12.14 2.94 6.07
C GLN A 363 -13.62 2.65 6.36
N MET A 364 -14.44 3.69 6.51
CA MET A 364 -15.90 3.53 6.62
C MET A 364 -16.46 2.85 5.37
N GLY A 365 -16.11 3.30 4.16
CA GLY A 365 -16.56 2.67 2.91
C GLY A 365 -16.07 1.22 2.71
N LEU A 366 -15.06 0.78 3.45
CA LEU A 366 -14.51 -0.59 3.38
C LEU A 366 -15.01 -1.53 4.48
N LEU A 367 -15.26 -1.00 5.68
CA LEU A 367 -15.54 -1.80 6.88
C LEU A 367 -16.95 -1.59 7.42
N ALA A 368 -17.56 -0.42 7.22
CA ALA A 368 -18.91 -0.18 7.73
C ALA A 368 -19.95 -1.05 6.99
N PRO A 369 -21.04 -1.46 7.65
CA PRO A 369 -22.10 -2.23 7.01
C PRO A 369 -22.68 -1.48 5.81
N SER A 370 -23.04 -2.21 4.75
CA SER A 370 -23.58 -1.61 3.52
C SER A 370 -24.77 -0.67 3.79
N ARG A 371 -25.67 -1.02 4.73
CA ARG A 371 -26.80 -0.18 5.12
C ARG A 371 -26.41 1.24 5.57
N TRP A 372 -25.22 1.37 6.15
CA TRP A 372 -24.71 2.65 6.63
C TRP A 372 -24.00 3.41 5.52
N VAL A 373 -23.18 2.71 4.73
CA VAL A 373 -22.47 3.29 3.56
C VAL A 373 -23.45 3.84 2.53
N CYS A 374 -24.61 3.21 2.40
CA CYS A 374 -25.72 3.61 1.55
C CYS A 374 -26.66 4.66 2.19
N GLY A 375 -26.39 5.05 3.43
CA GLY A 375 -27.21 5.97 4.20
C GLY A 375 -26.93 7.45 3.90
N PRO A 376 -27.88 8.36 4.22
CA PRO A 376 -27.72 9.79 4.02
C PRO A 376 -26.55 10.39 4.82
N GLU A 377 -26.20 9.80 5.96
CA GLU A 377 -25.08 10.23 6.80
C GLU A 377 -23.73 10.09 6.08
N PHE A 378 -23.51 8.98 5.37
CA PHE A 378 -22.26 8.81 4.62
C PHE A 378 -22.20 9.74 3.41
N ALA A 379 -23.31 9.89 2.69
CA ALA A 379 -23.40 10.84 1.57
C ALA A 379 -23.08 12.27 2.03
N ALA A 380 -23.65 12.72 3.15
CA ALA A 380 -23.35 14.02 3.74
C ALA A 380 -21.87 14.14 4.13
N LEU A 381 -21.25 13.08 4.67
CA LEU A 381 -19.83 13.08 4.99
C LEU A 381 -18.94 13.24 3.73
N LEU A 382 -19.30 12.60 2.61
CA LEU A 382 -18.60 12.79 1.34
C LEU A 382 -18.69 14.24 0.84
N ASP A 383 -19.84 14.87 1.01
CA ASP A 383 -20.05 16.27 0.64
C ASP A 383 -19.32 17.24 1.58
N ASP A 384 -19.25 16.93 2.88
CA ASP A 384 -18.47 17.70 3.84
C ASP A 384 -16.98 17.65 3.49
N VAL A 385 -16.43 16.49 3.10
CA VAL A 385 -15.03 16.37 2.62
C VAL A 385 -14.81 17.20 1.35
N GLU A 386 -15.74 17.16 0.39
CA GLU A 386 -15.67 18.03 -0.80
C GLU A 386 -15.65 19.51 -0.40
N GLY A 387 -16.46 19.90 0.59
CA GLY A 387 -16.49 21.25 1.16
C GLY A 387 -15.14 21.68 1.75
N LEU A 388 -14.39 20.75 2.36
CA LEU A 388 -13.03 21.02 2.87
C LEU A 388 -12.04 21.38 1.76
N LEU A 389 -12.23 20.87 0.54
CA LEU A 389 -11.34 21.16 -0.58
C LEU A 389 -11.35 22.63 -0.98
N GLY A 390 -12.45 23.35 -0.71
CA GLY A 390 -12.53 24.80 -0.92
C GLY A 390 -11.60 25.62 -0.02
N THR A 391 -10.97 25.00 0.99
CA THR A 391 -9.97 25.65 1.85
C THR A 391 -8.56 25.61 1.27
N VAL A 392 -8.34 24.87 0.19
CA VAL A 392 -7.06 24.71 -0.50
C VAL A 392 -7.20 25.22 -1.93
N SER A 393 -6.11 25.66 -2.55
CA SER A 393 -6.14 26.14 -3.94
C SER A 393 -6.56 25.01 -4.88
N ALA A 394 -7.31 25.33 -5.94
CA ALA A 394 -7.86 24.34 -6.86
C ALA A 394 -6.80 23.56 -7.65
N ASP A 395 -5.61 24.14 -7.82
CA ASP A 395 -4.42 23.54 -8.44
C ASP A 395 -3.57 22.73 -7.45
N ASP A 396 -3.93 22.70 -6.17
CA ASP A 396 -3.21 21.92 -5.17
C ASP A 396 -3.38 20.41 -5.42
N PRO A 397 -2.30 19.62 -5.38
CA PRO A 397 -2.37 18.18 -5.59
C PRO A 397 -3.36 17.47 -4.65
N VAL A 398 -3.57 17.96 -3.42
CA VAL A 398 -4.54 17.31 -2.50
C VAL A 398 -5.97 17.38 -3.03
N VAL A 399 -6.32 18.45 -3.76
CA VAL A 399 -7.67 18.66 -4.30
C VAL A 399 -7.93 17.66 -5.41
N LEU A 400 -6.99 17.51 -6.34
CA LEU A 400 -7.09 16.57 -7.45
C LEU A 400 -7.13 15.12 -6.96
N GLU A 401 -6.24 14.75 -6.04
CA GLU A 401 -6.23 13.41 -5.45
C GLU A 401 -7.55 13.12 -4.73
N THR A 402 -8.00 14.03 -3.88
CA THR A 402 -9.20 13.81 -3.05
C THR A 402 -10.47 13.79 -3.88
N ARG A 403 -10.62 14.64 -4.91
CA ARG A 403 -11.79 14.60 -5.81
C ARG A 403 -11.92 13.27 -6.53
N LEU A 404 -10.82 12.74 -7.05
CA LEU A 404 -10.83 11.43 -7.70
C LEU A 404 -11.20 10.33 -6.70
N ARG A 405 -10.65 10.37 -5.48
CA ARG A 405 -11.02 9.41 -4.43
C ARG A 405 -12.49 9.55 -4.01
N LEU A 406 -13.04 10.76 -3.91
CA LEU A 406 -14.46 10.98 -3.64
C LEU A 406 -15.34 10.46 -4.78
N ALA A 407 -14.96 10.68 -6.04
CA ALA A 407 -15.67 10.12 -7.19
C ALA A 407 -15.70 8.59 -7.14
N VAL A 408 -14.58 7.93 -6.80
CA VAL A 408 -14.53 6.48 -6.56
C VAL A 408 -15.48 6.06 -5.44
N GLN A 409 -15.46 6.76 -4.29
CA GLN A 409 -16.33 6.39 -3.16
C GLN A 409 -17.81 6.56 -3.51
N ARG A 410 -18.19 7.66 -4.15
CA ARG A 410 -19.57 7.91 -4.62
C ARG A 410 -20.01 6.83 -5.62
N ALA A 411 -19.14 6.46 -6.55
CA ALA A 411 -19.39 5.40 -7.51
C ALA A 411 -19.61 4.04 -6.83
N SER A 412 -18.78 3.70 -5.84
CA SER A 412 -18.92 2.48 -5.05
C SER A 412 -20.26 2.44 -4.30
N VAL A 413 -20.65 3.54 -3.63
CA VAL A 413 -21.95 3.66 -2.93
C VAL A 413 -23.10 3.45 -3.91
N GLN A 414 -23.10 4.20 -5.02
CA GLN A 414 -24.16 4.09 -6.04
C GLN A 414 -24.24 2.68 -6.64
N ARG A 415 -23.11 1.99 -6.80
CA ARG A 415 -23.08 0.59 -7.25
C ARG A 415 -23.70 -0.35 -6.20
N HIS A 416 -23.40 -0.15 -4.92
CA HIS A 416 -23.99 -0.93 -3.83
C HIS A 416 -25.50 -0.72 -3.70
N ASP A 417 -25.99 0.49 -3.97
CA ASP A 417 -27.42 0.82 -3.98
C ASP A 417 -28.15 0.49 -5.29
N GLY A 418 -27.44 0.01 -6.31
CA GLY A 418 -28.03 -0.25 -7.63
C GLY A 418 -28.44 1.01 -8.40
N HIS A 419 -27.93 2.19 -8.01
CA HIS A 419 -28.20 3.48 -8.65
C HIS A 419 -27.06 3.97 -9.56
N ALA A 420 -25.96 3.21 -9.69
CA ALA A 420 -24.89 3.56 -10.59
C ALA A 420 -25.35 3.53 -12.05
N GLY A 421 -25.02 4.59 -12.81
CA GLY A 421 -25.35 4.73 -14.22
C GLY A 421 -24.32 5.58 -14.97
N ASP A 422 -24.67 6.07 -16.16
CA ASP A 422 -23.71 6.80 -17.02
C ASP A 422 -23.19 8.10 -16.41
N GLU A 423 -24.00 8.80 -15.61
CA GLU A 423 -23.54 10.00 -14.91
C GLU A 423 -22.43 9.68 -13.89
N THR A 424 -22.54 8.54 -13.21
CA THR A 424 -21.51 8.02 -12.30
C THR A 424 -20.21 7.75 -13.05
N VAL A 425 -20.30 7.04 -14.17
CA VAL A 425 -19.15 6.71 -15.02
C VAL A 425 -18.52 7.99 -15.57
N ALA A 426 -19.31 8.92 -16.09
CA ALA A 426 -18.85 10.20 -16.63
C ALA A 426 -18.19 11.10 -15.57
N ALA A 427 -18.70 11.11 -14.33
CA ALA A 427 -18.07 11.82 -13.23
C ALA A 427 -16.69 11.22 -12.89
N LEU A 428 -16.59 9.89 -12.83
CA LEU A 428 -15.34 9.21 -12.53
C LEU A 428 -14.29 9.39 -13.63
N LEU A 429 -14.70 9.28 -14.91
CA LEU A 429 -13.84 9.54 -16.06
C LEU A 429 -13.32 10.98 -16.07
N ARG A 430 -14.19 11.98 -15.82
CA ARG A 430 -13.76 13.38 -15.74
C ARG A 430 -12.73 13.62 -14.65
N ALA A 431 -12.97 13.10 -13.44
CA ALA A 431 -12.02 13.25 -12.34
C ALA A 431 -10.66 12.60 -12.64
N ALA A 432 -10.66 11.45 -13.33
CA ALA A 432 -9.44 10.77 -13.75
C ALA A 432 -8.68 11.54 -14.84
N ASP A 433 -9.40 12.07 -15.84
CA ASP A 433 -8.81 12.88 -16.91
C ASP A 433 -8.25 14.21 -16.39
N GLU A 434 -8.95 14.89 -15.47
CA GLU A 434 -8.46 16.11 -14.79
C GLU A 434 -7.18 15.83 -14.00
N CYS A 435 -7.15 14.73 -13.25
CA CYS A 435 -5.99 14.28 -12.50
C CYS A 435 -4.77 14.09 -13.43
N LEU A 436 -4.93 13.40 -14.56
CA LEU A 436 -3.88 13.15 -15.53
C LEU A 436 -3.43 14.42 -16.27
N ALA A 437 -4.35 15.30 -16.65
CA ALA A 437 -4.05 16.51 -17.40
C ALA A 437 -3.28 17.56 -16.57
N SER A 438 -3.46 17.56 -15.24
CA SER A 438 -2.84 18.56 -14.36
C SER A 438 -1.32 18.48 -14.27
N GLY A 439 -0.73 17.28 -14.36
CA GLY A 439 0.67 17.04 -14.01
C GLY A 439 1.05 17.40 -12.55
N ALA A 440 0.08 17.70 -11.68
CA ALA A 440 0.33 18.27 -10.35
C ALA A 440 0.69 17.21 -9.31
N LEU A 441 0.25 15.96 -9.49
CA LEU A 441 0.54 14.84 -8.59
C LEU A 441 1.94 14.26 -8.84
N ASP A 442 2.58 13.71 -7.81
CA ASP A 442 3.74 12.85 -8.04
C ASP A 442 3.33 11.48 -8.60
N ARG A 443 4.30 10.76 -9.15
CA ARG A 443 4.09 9.50 -9.85
C ARG A 443 3.48 8.42 -8.95
N GLY A 444 3.88 8.38 -7.68
CA GLY A 444 3.35 7.46 -6.68
C GLY A 444 1.86 7.68 -6.41
N ALA A 445 1.44 8.94 -6.24
CA ALA A 445 0.02 9.32 -6.09
C ALA A 445 -0.78 8.92 -7.33
N VAL A 446 -0.30 9.28 -8.52
CA VAL A 446 -0.96 8.97 -9.80
C VAL A 446 -1.17 7.45 -9.93
N ALA A 447 -0.14 6.65 -9.68
CA ALA A 447 -0.24 5.20 -9.76
C ALA A 447 -1.30 4.63 -8.81
N ASP A 448 -1.33 5.09 -7.55
CA ASP A 448 -2.31 4.61 -6.55
C ASP A 448 -3.75 4.95 -6.94
N VAL A 449 -4.02 6.22 -7.30
CA VAL A 449 -5.39 6.64 -7.63
C VAL A 449 -5.89 6.02 -8.93
N LEU A 450 -5.03 5.85 -9.94
CA LEU A 450 -5.41 5.22 -11.21
C LEU A 450 -5.77 3.75 -11.03
N VAL A 451 -5.02 2.98 -10.23
CA VAL A 451 -5.33 1.57 -9.97
C VAL A 451 -6.72 1.43 -9.37
N VAL A 452 -7.03 2.22 -8.34
CA VAL A 452 -8.34 2.16 -7.68
C VAL A 452 -9.46 2.62 -8.63
N THR A 453 -9.22 3.67 -9.40
CA THR A 453 -10.18 4.18 -10.41
C THR A 453 -10.47 3.14 -11.47
N CYS A 454 -9.44 2.47 -12.02
CA CYS A 454 -9.59 1.41 -13.00
C CYS A 454 -10.39 0.22 -12.46
N ILE A 455 -10.16 -0.16 -11.19
CA ILE A 455 -10.93 -1.22 -10.55
C ILE A 455 -12.41 -0.86 -10.48
N GLU A 456 -12.74 0.36 -10.02
CA GLU A 456 -14.14 0.78 -9.91
C GLU A 456 -14.82 0.94 -11.29
N LEU A 457 -14.16 1.58 -12.25
CA LEU A 457 -14.64 1.67 -13.64
C LEU A 457 -14.89 0.30 -14.27
N PHE A 458 -14.03 -0.70 -13.98
CA PHE A 458 -14.23 -2.06 -14.47
C PHE A 458 -15.48 -2.72 -13.86
N GLN A 459 -15.79 -2.45 -12.58
CA GLN A 459 -17.01 -2.95 -11.93
C GLN A 459 -18.28 -2.30 -12.51
N LEU A 460 -18.18 -1.06 -12.99
CA LEU A 460 -19.27 -0.30 -13.63
C LEU A 460 -19.44 -0.60 -15.12
N ARG A 461 -18.64 -1.53 -15.69
CA ARG A 461 -18.67 -1.78 -17.14
C ARG A 461 -20.03 -2.28 -17.63
N ASP A 462 -20.71 -3.10 -16.83
CA ASP A 462 -22.02 -3.65 -17.19
C ASP A 462 -23.16 -2.62 -17.06
N THR A 463 -22.91 -1.48 -16.41
CA THR A 463 -23.90 -0.40 -16.21
C THR A 463 -23.72 0.76 -17.20
N ALA A 464 -22.65 0.75 -18.00
CA ALA A 464 -22.35 1.82 -18.95
C ALA A 464 -23.02 1.59 -20.30
N GLU A 465 -23.70 2.60 -20.85
CA GLU A 465 -24.31 2.54 -22.19
C GLU A 465 -23.26 2.40 -23.31
N ASP A 466 -22.11 3.09 -23.16
CA ASP A 466 -20.99 3.07 -24.13
C ASP A 466 -19.80 2.26 -23.59
N GLY A 467 -19.98 0.93 -23.55
CA GLY A 467 -18.93 -0.03 -23.18
C GLY A 467 -17.61 0.12 -23.97
N PRO A 468 -17.63 0.37 -25.29
CA PRO A 468 -16.42 0.63 -26.08
C PRO A 468 -15.63 1.87 -25.62
N ALA A 469 -16.30 3.00 -25.36
CA ALA A 469 -15.61 4.20 -24.88
C ALA A 469 -14.97 3.99 -23.50
N LEU A 470 -15.67 3.32 -22.58
CA LEU A 470 -15.14 2.95 -21.27
C LEU A 470 -13.91 2.03 -21.37
N THR A 471 -13.95 1.06 -22.29
CA THR A 471 -12.83 0.16 -22.54
C THR A 471 -11.61 0.92 -23.06
N GLY A 472 -11.80 1.87 -23.98
CA GLY A 472 -10.73 2.76 -24.45
C GLY A 472 -10.14 3.64 -23.33
N ALA A 473 -10.98 4.11 -22.40
CA ALA A 473 -10.51 4.86 -21.23
C ALA A 473 -9.69 4.00 -20.27
N LEU A 474 -10.14 2.78 -19.95
CA LEU A 474 -9.40 1.84 -19.12
C LEU A 474 -8.02 1.51 -19.70
N HIS A 475 -7.92 1.27 -21.00
CA HIS A 475 -6.63 1.09 -21.70
C HIS A 475 -5.71 2.30 -21.54
N ARG A 476 -6.24 3.52 -21.67
CA ARG A 476 -5.48 4.77 -21.48
C ARG A 476 -4.97 4.91 -20.05
N TYR A 477 -5.80 4.63 -19.05
CA TYR A 477 -5.44 4.77 -17.64
C TYR A 477 -4.44 3.71 -17.18
N TRP A 478 -4.56 2.47 -17.64
CA TRP A 478 -3.56 1.44 -17.36
C TRP A 478 -2.20 1.74 -18.03
N ARG A 479 -2.20 2.37 -19.20
CA ARG A 479 -0.96 2.90 -19.80
C ARG A 479 -0.36 4.02 -18.96
N ALA A 480 -1.17 5.00 -18.54
CA ALA A 480 -0.70 6.08 -17.66
C ALA A 480 -0.17 5.56 -16.32
N PHE A 481 -0.76 4.47 -15.78
CA PHE A 481 -0.23 3.75 -14.63
C PHE A 481 1.17 3.18 -14.91
N ALA A 482 1.34 2.45 -16.02
CA ALA A 482 2.63 1.87 -16.41
C ALA A 482 3.72 2.94 -16.61
N ASP A 483 3.35 4.07 -17.23
CA ASP A 483 4.22 5.23 -17.41
C ASP A 483 4.61 5.85 -16.07
N ALA A 484 3.68 5.95 -15.13
CA ALA A 484 3.94 6.49 -13.79
C ALA A 484 4.95 5.65 -13.00
N VAL A 485 4.84 4.31 -13.07
CA VAL A 485 5.77 3.39 -12.39
C VAL A 485 7.01 3.06 -13.23
N GLU A 486 7.15 3.66 -14.42
CA GLU A 486 8.28 3.48 -15.35
C GLU A 486 8.57 2.01 -15.73
N VAL A 487 7.50 1.22 -15.98
CA VAL A 487 7.63 -0.19 -16.37
C VAL A 487 7.13 -0.46 -17.79
N ASP A 488 7.89 -1.24 -18.55
CA ASP A 488 7.39 -1.85 -19.79
C ASP A 488 6.70 -3.18 -19.47
N LEU A 489 5.37 -3.13 -19.32
CA LEU A 489 4.53 -4.26 -18.93
C LEU A 489 4.59 -5.48 -19.86
N PHE A 490 5.11 -5.32 -21.08
CA PHE A 490 5.14 -6.39 -22.08
C PHE A 490 6.56 -6.78 -22.51
N SER A 491 7.58 -6.27 -21.82
CA SER A 491 8.96 -6.71 -22.01
C SER A 491 9.12 -8.18 -21.60
N GLN A 492 9.71 -8.99 -22.49
CA GLN A 492 9.84 -10.44 -22.30
C GLN A 492 10.77 -10.83 -21.14
N ASP A 493 11.75 -9.97 -20.83
CA ASP A 493 12.78 -10.24 -19.82
C ASP A 493 12.51 -9.53 -18.48
N ALA A 494 11.44 -8.72 -18.39
CA ALA A 494 11.18 -7.91 -17.21
C ALA A 494 10.34 -8.67 -16.16
N ASP A 495 10.89 -8.76 -14.94
CA ASP A 495 10.16 -9.30 -13.79
C ASP A 495 9.35 -8.21 -13.07
N HIS A 496 8.05 -8.13 -13.38
CA HIS A 496 7.09 -7.21 -12.73
C HIS A 496 6.30 -7.85 -11.60
N SER A 497 6.77 -8.96 -11.05
CA SER A 497 6.05 -9.71 -10.03
C SER A 497 5.82 -8.94 -8.72
N SER A 498 6.62 -7.91 -8.43
CA SER A 498 6.37 -6.95 -7.34
C SER A 498 5.11 -6.10 -7.55
N LEU A 499 4.63 -5.97 -8.78
CA LEU A 499 3.36 -5.33 -9.14
C LEU A 499 2.22 -6.35 -9.31
N SER A 500 2.41 -7.60 -8.86
CA SER A 500 1.44 -8.69 -9.11
C SER A 500 0.03 -8.39 -8.60
N PHE A 501 -0.13 -7.56 -7.56
CA PHE A 501 -1.45 -7.14 -7.09
C PHE A 501 -2.17 -6.25 -8.11
N GLN A 502 -1.48 -5.22 -8.62
CA GLN A 502 -2.05 -4.27 -9.57
C GLN A 502 -2.25 -4.93 -10.94
N LEU A 503 -1.25 -5.68 -11.40
CA LEU A 503 -1.30 -6.39 -12.67
C LEU A 503 -2.34 -7.51 -12.69
N HIS A 504 -2.73 -8.06 -11.52
CA HIS A 504 -3.88 -8.96 -11.44
C HIS A 504 -5.16 -8.28 -11.91
N ASN A 505 -5.41 -7.04 -11.48
CA ASN A 505 -6.60 -6.29 -11.87
C ASN A 505 -6.53 -5.86 -13.34
N TYR A 506 -5.37 -5.45 -13.82
CA TYR A 506 -5.19 -5.13 -15.24
C TYR A 506 -5.41 -6.36 -16.13
N ALA A 507 -4.79 -7.50 -15.79
CA ALA A 507 -4.97 -8.75 -16.51
C ALA A 507 -6.42 -9.25 -16.46
N ALA A 508 -7.13 -9.05 -15.34
CA ALA A 508 -8.55 -9.38 -15.23
C ALA A 508 -9.44 -8.47 -16.11
N PHE A 509 -9.12 -7.17 -16.22
CA PHE A 509 -9.78 -6.26 -17.15
C PHE A 509 -9.61 -6.73 -18.60
N LEU A 510 -8.37 -6.96 -19.02
CA LEU A 510 -8.03 -7.43 -20.36
C LEU A 510 -8.70 -8.78 -20.66
N GLY A 511 -8.62 -9.72 -19.71
CA GLY A 511 -9.25 -11.05 -19.80
C GLY A 511 -10.79 -11.00 -19.82
N GLY A 512 -11.37 -9.90 -19.33
CA GLY A 512 -12.79 -9.62 -19.40
C GLY A 512 -13.26 -9.13 -20.78
N ASN A 513 -12.36 -8.78 -21.71
CA ASN A 513 -12.68 -8.41 -23.09
C ASN A 513 -12.60 -9.63 -24.01
N ARG A 514 -13.60 -10.51 -23.90
CA ARG A 514 -13.59 -11.86 -24.50
C ARG A 514 -13.58 -11.89 -26.03
N ASP A 515 -13.90 -10.78 -26.69
CA ASP A 515 -13.94 -10.70 -28.15
C ASP A 515 -12.62 -10.15 -28.75
N SER A 516 -11.68 -9.73 -27.91
CA SER A 516 -10.39 -9.15 -28.33
C SER A 516 -9.26 -10.15 -28.14
N GLU A 517 -8.81 -10.77 -29.24
CA GLU A 517 -7.63 -11.67 -29.21
C GLU A 517 -6.39 -10.97 -28.63
N ALA A 518 -6.18 -9.69 -28.97
CA ALA A 518 -5.06 -8.90 -28.48
C ALA A 518 -5.09 -8.73 -26.95
N ASP A 519 -6.26 -8.39 -26.38
CA ASP A 519 -6.40 -8.21 -24.93
C ASP A 519 -6.25 -9.53 -24.19
N LEU A 520 -6.81 -10.62 -24.71
CA LEU A 520 -6.66 -11.95 -24.11
C LEU A 520 -5.19 -12.41 -24.09
N ARG A 521 -4.45 -12.19 -25.19
CA ARG A 521 -3.01 -12.48 -25.24
C ARG A 521 -2.22 -11.62 -24.25
N ALA A 522 -2.52 -10.32 -24.17
CA ALA A 522 -1.90 -9.41 -23.21
C ALA A 522 -2.19 -9.83 -21.76
N ALA A 523 -3.43 -10.20 -21.45
CA ALA A 523 -3.82 -10.72 -20.13
C ALA A 523 -3.04 -11.98 -19.76
N LEU A 524 -2.93 -12.94 -20.67
CA LEU A 524 -2.21 -14.20 -20.45
C LEU A 524 -0.71 -13.98 -20.29
N HIS A 525 -0.14 -13.01 -21.00
CA HIS A 525 1.23 -12.57 -20.79
C HIS A 525 1.44 -12.08 -19.35
N LEU A 526 0.62 -11.14 -18.88
CA LEU A 526 0.70 -10.61 -17.51
C LEU A 526 0.47 -11.69 -16.45
N PHE A 527 -0.53 -12.56 -16.65
CA PHE A 527 -0.79 -13.66 -15.71
C PHE A 527 0.41 -14.59 -15.59
N THR A 528 1.01 -14.95 -16.72
CA THR A 528 2.11 -15.92 -16.77
C THR A 528 3.41 -15.35 -16.23
N HIS A 529 3.77 -14.12 -16.60
CA HIS A 529 5.12 -13.59 -16.36
C HIS A 529 5.21 -12.71 -15.11
N SER A 530 4.08 -12.16 -14.61
CA SER A 530 4.11 -11.23 -13.49
C SER A 530 3.19 -11.66 -12.35
N VAL A 531 1.91 -11.91 -12.63
CA VAL A 531 0.90 -12.12 -11.58
C VAL A 531 1.09 -13.47 -10.87
N ILE A 532 1.06 -14.59 -11.59
CA ILE A 532 1.18 -15.93 -10.99
C ILE A 532 2.54 -16.09 -10.28
N PRO A 533 3.69 -15.68 -10.87
CA PRO A 533 4.97 -15.70 -10.17
C PRO A 533 4.95 -14.91 -8.85
N GLY A 534 4.44 -13.67 -8.86
CA GLY A 534 4.34 -12.85 -7.65
C GLY A 534 3.40 -13.46 -6.60
N ARG A 535 2.23 -13.95 -7.01
CA ARG A 535 1.29 -14.63 -6.09
C ARG A 535 1.84 -15.95 -5.56
N THR A 536 2.69 -16.65 -6.31
CA THR A 536 3.38 -17.86 -5.84
C THR A 536 4.37 -17.53 -4.73
N ARG A 537 5.11 -16.43 -4.83
CA ARG A 537 5.99 -15.99 -3.74
C ARG A 537 5.21 -15.63 -2.47
N LEU A 538 4.12 -14.88 -2.62
CA LEU A 538 3.21 -14.57 -1.49
C LEU A 538 2.66 -15.83 -0.84
N PHE A 539 2.24 -16.82 -1.63
CA PHE A 539 1.80 -18.11 -1.11
C PHE A 539 2.93 -18.84 -0.37
N ASN A 540 4.15 -18.81 -0.88
CA ASN A 540 5.30 -19.44 -0.20
C ASN A 540 5.62 -18.77 1.14
N LEU A 541 5.36 -17.47 1.27
CA LEU A 541 5.58 -16.70 2.49
C LEU A 541 4.45 -16.88 3.51
N HIS A 542 3.20 -16.68 3.09
CA HIS A 542 2.04 -16.61 3.99
C HIS A 542 1.21 -17.89 4.06
N ARG A 543 1.44 -18.84 3.15
CA ARG A 543 0.67 -20.10 3.02
C ARG A 543 -0.83 -19.92 2.75
N ASP A 544 -1.27 -18.70 2.42
CA ASP A 544 -2.62 -18.43 1.92
C ASP A 544 -2.70 -18.63 0.40
N ILE A 545 -3.43 -19.67 -0.03
CA ILE A 545 -3.60 -19.97 -1.47
C ILE A 545 -4.62 -19.04 -2.14
N ARG A 546 -5.52 -18.39 -1.40
CA ARG A 546 -6.71 -17.74 -2.00
C ARG A 546 -6.34 -16.72 -3.08
N PRO A 547 -5.36 -15.82 -2.89
CA PRO A 547 -4.96 -14.87 -3.94
C PRO A 547 -4.33 -15.55 -5.16
N LEU A 548 -3.59 -16.66 -4.96
CA LEU A 548 -2.98 -17.44 -6.04
C LEU A 548 -4.03 -18.22 -6.82
N ALA A 549 -4.93 -18.90 -6.12
CA ALA A 549 -6.06 -19.62 -6.72
C ALA A 549 -6.93 -18.69 -7.57
N ARG A 550 -7.20 -17.47 -7.07
CA ARG A 550 -7.92 -16.43 -7.82
C ARG A 550 -7.21 -16.03 -9.11
N SER A 551 -5.89 -15.91 -9.06
CA SER A 551 -5.10 -15.62 -10.26
C SER A 551 -5.12 -16.78 -11.25
N TRP A 552 -5.05 -18.03 -10.77
CA TRP A 552 -5.13 -19.22 -11.62
C TRP A 552 -6.47 -19.37 -12.32
N TYR A 553 -7.60 -19.28 -11.61
CA TYR A 553 -8.90 -19.47 -12.26
C TYR A 553 -9.26 -18.32 -13.21
N LEU A 554 -8.75 -17.10 -12.98
CA LEU A 554 -8.93 -15.97 -13.90
C LEU A 554 -8.06 -16.13 -15.16
N ALA A 555 -6.81 -16.57 -14.99
CA ALA A 555 -5.94 -16.90 -16.11
C ALA A 555 -6.52 -18.05 -16.94
N ALA A 556 -7.12 -19.05 -16.29
CA ALA A 556 -7.77 -20.17 -16.96
C ALA A 556 -9.02 -19.76 -17.74
N ASP A 557 -9.88 -18.92 -17.16
CA ASP A 557 -11.06 -18.36 -17.86
C ASP A 557 -10.63 -17.55 -19.09
N THR A 558 -9.55 -16.75 -18.96
CA THR A 558 -8.95 -15.99 -20.06
C THR A 558 -8.39 -16.90 -21.16
N ALA A 559 -7.66 -17.96 -20.78
CA ALA A 559 -7.09 -18.92 -21.72
C ALA A 559 -8.17 -19.72 -22.45
N ALA A 560 -9.25 -20.09 -21.77
CA ALA A 560 -10.40 -20.74 -22.40
C ALA A 560 -11.10 -19.82 -23.41
N ALA A 561 -11.30 -18.54 -23.08
CA ALA A 561 -11.86 -17.56 -24.02
C ALA A 561 -10.97 -17.39 -25.27
N LEU A 562 -9.64 -17.32 -25.09
CA LEU A 562 -8.71 -17.26 -26.22
C LEU A 562 -8.78 -18.54 -27.07
N ALA A 563 -8.84 -19.71 -26.43
CA ALA A 563 -8.97 -20.97 -27.14
C ALA A 563 -10.25 -21.05 -27.97
N GLU A 564 -11.39 -20.60 -27.43
CA GLU A 564 -12.67 -20.55 -28.16
C GLU A 564 -12.58 -19.64 -29.39
N LEU A 565 -11.98 -18.44 -29.28
CA LEU A 565 -11.73 -17.56 -30.43
C LEU A 565 -10.81 -18.20 -31.47
N LEU A 566 -9.71 -18.82 -31.04
CA LEU A 566 -8.77 -19.49 -31.94
C LEU A 566 -9.42 -20.68 -32.65
N LEU A 567 -10.30 -21.43 -31.97
CA LEU A 567 -11.07 -22.51 -32.59
C LEU A 567 -12.03 -21.97 -33.64
N ALA A 568 -12.75 -20.87 -33.36
CA ALA A 568 -13.62 -20.20 -34.31
C ALA A 568 -12.85 -19.71 -35.55
N ASN A 569 -11.60 -19.29 -35.38
CA ASN A 569 -10.71 -18.83 -36.44
C ASN A 569 -9.90 -19.97 -37.12
N GLY A 570 -10.08 -21.23 -36.72
CA GLY A 570 -9.43 -22.39 -37.32
C GLY A 570 -8.02 -22.73 -36.78
N SER A 571 -7.50 -21.98 -35.81
CA SER A 571 -6.18 -22.17 -35.18
C SER A 571 -6.17 -23.27 -34.11
N ARG A 572 -6.55 -24.51 -34.49
CA ARG A 572 -6.79 -25.63 -33.56
C ARG A 572 -5.58 -26.04 -32.71
N ALA A 573 -4.38 -26.04 -33.29
CA ALA A 573 -3.17 -26.46 -32.59
C ALA A 573 -2.82 -25.51 -31.44
N GLU A 574 -2.90 -24.20 -31.70
CA GLU A 574 -2.67 -23.17 -30.69
C GLU A 574 -3.78 -23.18 -29.62
N ALA A 575 -5.04 -23.30 -30.04
CA ALA A 575 -6.16 -23.42 -29.12
C ALA A 575 -5.98 -24.59 -28.15
N ARG A 576 -5.56 -25.78 -28.65
CA ARG A 576 -5.30 -26.95 -27.80
C ARG A 576 -4.28 -26.66 -26.69
N GLY A 577 -3.19 -25.95 -27.01
CA GLY A 577 -2.18 -25.58 -26.02
C GLY A 577 -2.74 -24.66 -24.92
N TRP A 578 -3.64 -23.74 -25.26
CA TRP A 578 -4.31 -22.89 -24.28
C TRP A 578 -5.33 -23.64 -23.44
N ILE A 579 -6.08 -24.59 -24.01
CA ILE A 579 -7.01 -25.45 -23.24
C ILE A 579 -6.24 -26.30 -22.24
N GLU A 580 -5.14 -26.92 -22.66
CA GLU A 580 -4.27 -27.71 -21.77
C GLU A 580 -3.75 -26.87 -20.60
N ARG A 581 -3.30 -25.64 -20.88
CA ARG A 581 -2.82 -24.72 -19.86
C ARG A 581 -3.92 -24.27 -18.91
N ALA A 582 -5.11 -23.92 -19.42
CA ALA A 582 -6.26 -23.56 -18.63
C ALA A 582 -6.69 -24.71 -17.69
N PHE A 583 -6.75 -25.92 -18.24
CA PHE A 583 -7.06 -27.14 -17.48
C PHE A 583 -6.03 -27.42 -16.38
N GLY A 584 -4.75 -27.21 -16.66
CA GLY A 584 -3.66 -27.30 -15.68
C GLY A 584 -3.87 -26.35 -14.49
N TRP A 585 -4.15 -25.08 -14.75
CA TRP A 585 -4.40 -24.08 -13.68
C TRP A 585 -5.62 -24.41 -12.83
N VAL A 586 -6.76 -24.76 -13.44
CA VAL A 586 -7.97 -25.16 -12.68
C VAL A 586 -7.71 -26.44 -11.87
N SER A 587 -6.98 -27.40 -12.44
CA SER A 587 -6.61 -28.63 -11.74
C SER A 587 -5.71 -28.34 -10.53
N SER A 588 -4.79 -27.38 -10.62
CA SER A 588 -3.97 -26.93 -9.49
C SER A 588 -4.81 -26.30 -8.37
N VAL A 589 -5.85 -25.52 -8.71
CA VAL A 589 -6.78 -24.97 -7.71
C VAL A 589 -7.56 -26.11 -7.02
N LEU A 590 -8.15 -27.01 -7.80
CA LEU A 590 -8.95 -28.15 -7.29
C LEU A 590 -8.13 -29.21 -6.54
N ALA A 591 -6.79 -29.13 -6.58
CA ALA A 591 -5.92 -29.99 -5.79
C ALA A 591 -5.78 -29.49 -4.34
N ASP A 592 -6.04 -28.21 -4.06
CA ASP A 592 -6.10 -27.69 -2.69
C ASP A 592 -7.44 -28.07 -2.04
N ARG A 593 -7.37 -28.58 -0.80
CA ARG A 593 -8.53 -29.07 -0.04
C ARG A 593 -9.61 -28.00 0.13
N ARG A 594 -9.27 -26.71 0.19
CA ARG A 594 -10.23 -25.61 0.34
C ARG A 594 -11.13 -25.42 -0.87
N TYR A 595 -10.65 -25.81 -2.06
CA TYR A 595 -11.40 -25.70 -3.32
C TYR A 595 -11.92 -27.06 -3.81
N ALA A 596 -11.83 -28.09 -2.98
CA ALA A 596 -12.50 -29.35 -3.27
C ALA A 596 -14.02 -29.12 -3.30
N PRO A 597 -14.76 -29.64 -4.30
CA PRO A 597 -16.20 -29.35 -4.46
C PRO A 597 -17.02 -29.56 -3.18
N GLU A 598 -16.69 -30.57 -2.38
CA GLU A 598 -17.35 -30.88 -1.10
C GLU A 598 -17.06 -29.89 0.05
N LYS A 599 -16.14 -28.94 -0.16
CA LYS A 599 -15.77 -27.87 0.79
C LYS A 599 -16.26 -26.50 0.37
N LEU A 600 -16.69 -26.35 -0.88
CA LEU A 600 -17.27 -25.11 -1.37
C LEU A 600 -18.70 -24.95 -0.84
N GLY A 601 -19.06 -23.73 -0.46
CA GLY A 601 -20.41 -23.37 -0.02
C GLY A 601 -21.11 -22.47 -1.05
N PRO A 602 -22.44 -22.29 -0.95
CA PRO A 602 -23.19 -21.35 -1.78
C PRO A 602 -22.88 -19.90 -1.37
N ARG A 603 -21.63 -19.49 -1.57
CA ARG A 603 -21.11 -18.14 -1.31
C ARG A 603 -20.65 -17.55 -2.64
N LEU A 604 -20.70 -16.23 -2.76
CA LEU A 604 -20.38 -15.54 -4.02
C LEU A 604 -18.99 -15.93 -4.55
N ASP A 605 -17.95 -15.93 -3.72
CA ASP A 605 -16.59 -16.25 -4.15
C ASP A 605 -16.43 -17.69 -4.67
N ASP A 606 -17.02 -18.65 -3.96
CA ASP A 606 -17.01 -20.07 -4.34
C ASP A 606 -17.77 -20.28 -5.67
N CYS A 607 -18.88 -19.55 -5.85
CA CYS A 607 -19.68 -19.60 -7.08
C CYS A 607 -18.98 -18.88 -8.25
N LEU A 608 -18.26 -17.79 -8.01
CA LEU A 608 -17.44 -17.12 -9.03
C LEU A 608 -16.28 -18.00 -9.49
N PHE A 609 -15.69 -18.78 -8.58
CA PHE A 609 -14.73 -19.83 -8.95
C PHE A 609 -15.42 -20.89 -9.83
N ALA A 610 -16.54 -21.45 -9.38
CA ALA A 610 -17.28 -22.48 -10.11
C ALA A 610 -17.70 -22.03 -11.52
N LEU A 611 -18.21 -20.80 -11.67
CA LEU A 611 -18.60 -20.18 -12.94
C LEU A 611 -17.43 -19.98 -13.93
N ARG A 612 -16.19 -20.01 -13.45
CA ARG A 612 -14.96 -19.88 -14.25
C ARG A 612 -14.30 -21.24 -14.50
N ALA A 613 -14.33 -22.12 -13.51
CA ALA A 613 -13.74 -23.46 -13.61
C ALA A 613 -14.57 -24.42 -14.48
N ALA A 614 -15.90 -24.44 -14.34
CA ALA A 614 -16.75 -25.37 -15.08
C ALA A 614 -16.63 -25.26 -16.62
N PRO A 615 -16.61 -24.06 -17.24
CA PRO A 615 -16.35 -23.93 -18.68
C PRO A 615 -15.01 -24.55 -19.12
N VAL A 616 -13.95 -24.35 -18.32
CA VAL A 616 -12.60 -24.88 -18.61
C VAL A 616 -12.59 -26.41 -18.56
N LEU A 617 -13.25 -27.00 -17.56
CA LEU A 617 -13.35 -28.46 -17.43
C LEU A 617 -14.15 -29.08 -18.58
N LEU A 618 -15.26 -28.46 -19.00
CA LEU A 618 -16.04 -28.89 -20.16
C LEU A 618 -15.22 -28.82 -21.45
N LEU A 619 -14.50 -27.71 -21.65
CA LEU A 619 -13.64 -27.54 -22.83
C LEU A 619 -12.52 -28.60 -22.87
N ALA A 620 -11.94 -28.96 -21.72
CA ALA A 620 -10.97 -30.05 -21.63
C ALA A 620 -11.57 -31.43 -21.97
N LEU A 621 -12.83 -31.69 -21.58
CA LEU A 621 -13.56 -32.92 -21.94
C LEU A 621 -13.89 -32.99 -23.44
N GLU A 622 -14.29 -31.87 -24.03
CA GLU A 622 -14.63 -31.77 -25.46
C GLU A 622 -13.42 -31.99 -26.38
N HIS A 623 -12.20 -31.77 -25.86
CA HIS A 623 -10.95 -31.88 -26.60
C HIS A 623 -10.02 -33.03 -26.15
N ASP A 624 -10.56 -33.98 -25.38
CA ASP A 624 -9.85 -35.19 -24.91
C ASP A 624 -8.52 -34.90 -24.18
N LEU A 625 -8.53 -33.90 -23.29
CA LEU A 625 -7.37 -33.53 -22.46
C LEU A 625 -7.46 -34.09 -21.03
N ALA A 626 -8.65 -34.49 -20.59
CA ALA A 626 -8.87 -35.10 -19.28
C ALA A 626 -8.54 -36.61 -19.30
N ALA A 627 -7.53 -37.02 -18.54
CA ALA A 627 -7.17 -38.45 -18.40
C ALA A 627 -8.29 -39.29 -17.75
N ASP A 628 -9.04 -38.69 -16.80
CA ASP A 628 -10.18 -39.30 -16.13
C ASP A 628 -11.45 -38.50 -16.45
N ARG A 629 -12.09 -38.84 -17.58
CA ARG A 629 -13.29 -38.15 -18.08
C ARG A 629 -14.44 -38.18 -17.08
N ALA A 630 -14.66 -39.32 -16.42
CA ALA A 630 -15.75 -39.50 -15.47
C ALA A 630 -15.59 -38.58 -14.25
N ARG A 631 -14.39 -38.53 -13.66
CA ARG A 631 -14.11 -37.66 -12.52
C ARG A 631 -14.19 -36.18 -12.87
N VAL A 632 -13.69 -35.76 -14.03
CA VAL A 632 -13.78 -34.36 -14.47
C VAL A 632 -15.23 -33.95 -14.72
N LEU A 633 -16.03 -34.82 -15.35
CA LEU A 633 -17.45 -34.58 -15.57
C LEU A 633 -18.24 -34.48 -14.26
N GLN A 634 -17.96 -35.37 -13.30
CA GLN A 634 -18.55 -35.30 -11.97
C GLN A 634 -18.23 -33.97 -11.27
N ARG A 635 -16.95 -33.57 -11.23
CA ARG A 635 -16.54 -32.30 -10.61
C ARG A 635 -17.19 -31.09 -11.28
N THR A 636 -17.32 -31.12 -12.60
CA THR A 636 -18.00 -30.06 -13.36
C THR A 636 -19.46 -29.96 -12.95
N ASP A 637 -20.15 -31.09 -12.82
CA ASP A 637 -21.54 -31.15 -12.39
C ASP A 637 -21.74 -30.59 -10.98
N GLU A 638 -20.87 -30.97 -10.03
CA GLU A 638 -20.86 -30.46 -8.64
C GLU A 638 -20.68 -28.93 -8.60
N LEU A 639 -19.76 -28.38 -9.40
CA LEU A 639 -19.54 -26.94 -9.50
C LEU A 639 -20.76 -26.21 -10.08
N VAL A 640 -21.43 -26.76 -11.09
CA VAL A 640 -22.64 -26.14 -11.65
C VAL A 640 -23.81 -26.20 -10.64
N GLN A 641 -23.97 -27.32 -9.91
CA GLN A 641 -24.98 -27.45 -8.86
C GLN A 641 -24.78 -26.43 -7.73
N LEU A 642 -23.53 -26.16 -7.35
CA LEU A 642 -23.19 -25.14 -6.36
C LEU A 642 -23.73 -23.76 -6.75
N VAL A 643 -23.53 -23.37 -8.02
CA VAL A 643 -24.00 -22.07 -8.53
C VAL A 643 -25.52 -22.02 -8.59
N GLU A 644 -26.19 -23.10 -8.99
CA GLU A 644 -27.65 -23.18 -9.01
C GLU A 644 -28.25 -23.04 -7.60
N LEU A 645 -27.61 -23.66 -6.60
CA LEU A 645 -28.02 -23.54 -5.20
C LEU A 645 -27.88 -22.09 -4.72
N TRP A 646 -26.72 -21.48 -4.96
CA TRP A 646 -26.45 -20.08 -4.59
C TRP A 646 -27.43 -19.10 -5.24
N LEU A 647 -27.74 -19.30 -6.53
CA LEU A 647 -28.74 -18.49 -7.23
C LEU A 647 -30.10 -18.60 -6.55
N LYS A 648 -30.55 -19.83 -6.25
CA LYS A 648 -31.85 -20.06 -5.61
C LYS A 648 -31.93 -19.38 -4.24
N GLU A 649 -30.85 -19.42 -3.46
CA GLU A 649 -30.77 -18.81 -2.13
C GLU A 649 -30.70 -17.28 -2.17
N ASN A 650 -29.99 -16.68 -3.13
CA ASN A 650 -29.74 -15.23 -3.14
C ASN A 650 -30.76 -14.40 -3.92
N THR A 651 -31.65 -15.04 -4.69
CA THR A 651 -32.69 -14.33 -5.44
C THR A 651 -34.11 -14.58 -4.91
N ASP A 652 -34.25 -15.13 -3.70
CA ASP A 652 -35.54 -15.57 -3.14
C ASP A 652 -36.34 -16.43 -4.14
N GLY A 653 -35.64 -17.28 -4.90
CA GLY A 653 -36.23 -18.12 -5.95
C GLY A 653 -36.47 -17.45 -7.32
N GLN A 654 -36.30 -16.13 -7.46
CA GLN A 654 -36.39 -15.41 -8.75
C GLN A 654 -35.08 -15.48 -9.54
N VAL A 655 -34.58 -16.70 -9.78
CA VAL A 655 -33.24 -16.96 -10.32
C VAL A 655 -33.03 -16.31 -11.69
N GLU A 656 -34.09 -16.20 -12.48
CA GLU A 656 -34.11 -15.56 -13.81
C GLU A 656 -33.72 -14.08 -13.80
N LYS A 657 -33.82 -13.40 -12.65
CA LYS A 657 -33.38 -12.00 -12.51
C LYS A 657 -31.89 -11.85 -12.26
N SER A 658 -31.19 -12.94 -11.93
CA SER A 658 -29.74 -12.88 -11.73
C SER A 658 -29.00 -12.76 -13.05
N ARG A 659 -27.99 -11.87 -13.09
CA ARG A 659 -27.09 -11.72 -14.23
C ARG A 659 -26.32 -13.01 -14.59
N TYR A 660 -26.23 -13.97 -13.68
CA TYR A 660 -25.54 -15.23 -13.91
C TYR A 660 -26.44 -16.35 -14.45
N TYR A 661 -27.76 -16.17 -14.46
CA TYR A 661 -28.72 -17.22 -14.81
C TYR A 661 -28.48 -17.83 -16.19
N ALA A 662 -28.36 -16.99 -17.23
CA ALA A 662 -28.17 -17.45 -18.60
C ALA A 662 -26.88 -18.27 -18.75
N LYS A 663 -25.79 -17.83 -18.10
CA LYS A 663 -24.51 -18.56 -18.12
C LYS A 663 -24.62 -19.90 -17.39
N THR A 664 -25.28 -19.94 -16.24
CA THR A 664 -25.49 -21.19 -15.48
C THR A 664 -26.35 -22.18 -16.26
N ALA A 665 -27.45 -21.73 -16.86
CA ALA A 665 -28.32 -22.56 -17.69
C ALA A 665 -27.58 -23.15 -18.90
N MET A 666 -26.74 -22.35 -19.56
CA MET A 666 -25.87 -22.82 -20.65
C MET A 666 -24.90 -23.92 -20.18
N LEU A 667 -24.26 -23.72 -19.02
CA LEU A 667 -23.33 -24.72 -18.45
C LEU A 667 -24.05 -26.02 -18.09
N ARG A 668 -25.23 -25.93 -17.47
CA ARG A 668 -26.07 -27.09 -17.16
C ARG A 668 -26.41 -27.91 -18.40
N ASN A 669 -26.78 -27.25 -19.50
CA ASN A 669 -27.05 -27.93 -20.77
C ASN A 669 -25.82 -28.64 -21.33
N ARG A 670 -24.64 -28.00 -21.28
CA ARG A 670 -23.38 -28.63 -21.71
C ARG A 670 -23.01 -29.85 -20.86
N VAL A 671 -23.19 -29.78 -19.53
CA VAL A 671 -22.96 -30.92 -18.64
C VAL A 671 -23.90 -32.08 -18.97
N THR A 672 -25.19 -31.82 -19.18
CA THR A 672 -26.17 -32.85 -19.56
C THR A 672 -25.83 -33.51 -20.90
N ALA A 673 -25.41 -32.72 -21.89
CA ALA A 673 -24.96 -33.25 -23.18
C ALA A 673 -23.71 -34.12 -23.02
N ALA A 674 -22.72 -33.68 -22.24
CA ALA A 674 -21.51 -34.46 -21.97
C ALA A 674 -21.80 -35.79 -21.27
N LYS A 675 -22.76 -35.80 -20.32
CA LYS A 675 -23.25 -37.03 -19.64
C LYS A 675 -23.97 -37.99 -20.57
N ALA A 676 -24.63 -37.50 -21.61
CA ALA A 676 -25.31 -38.35 -22.59
C ALA A 676 -24.31 -39.01 -23.56
N CYS A 677 -23.11 -38.45 -23.73
CA CYS A 677 -22.06 -38.96 -24.60
C CYS A 677 -20.99 -39.81 -23.88
N SER A 678 -20.95 -39.78 -22.54
CA SER A 678 -20.08 -40.61 -21.69
C SER A 678 -20.75 -41.93 -21.35
#